data_AF-A0A1D6HSV4-F1
#
_entry.id   AF-A0A1D6HSV4-F1
#
_cell.length_a   1.000
_cell.length_b   1.000
_cell.length_c   1.000
_cell.angle_alpha   90.00
_cell.angle_beta   90.00
_cell.angle_gamma   90.00
#
_symmetry.space_group_name_H-M   'P 1'
#
loop_
_entity.id
_entity.type
_entity.pdbx_description
1 polymer ?
#
loop_
_entity_poly.entity_id
_entity_poly.type
_entity_poly.pdbx_seq_one_letter_code
_entity_poly.pdbx_strand_id
1 'polypeptide(L)'
;MTTSPPPAEQQHEEEEVLVPYGPHLELPNGAQPMEVVPAEPAATVENQQIEDPPISRFTWTIENLSRVSTKKLYSEIFVVGGYKWRILIFPRGNNVEFLSMYLDVADSGVLPYGWTRYAQFSLSVVNQIHNKFTIRKETQHQFSARESDWGFTSFMPLGELYNHSRGYLVNDTCIVEAEVAVCKVVDYWSYDSKKETGYVGLKNQGATCYMNSLLQTLYHIPYFRKAVYHMPTTENDMPSGSIPLALQSLFYKLQYNDSSVSTKELTKSFGWDMHDSFMQHDVQELNRVLSEKLEDKMKGTVVEGTIQQLFEGHHMNYIECINVDFKSTRKESFYDLQLDVKGCQDVYASFDKYVEVEQLEGDNKYHADKHGLQDAKKGVLFIDFPPVLQLQLKRFEYDFMRDTMVKINDRYEFPLQLDLDRDDGKYLSPDADRNVRNLYTLHSVLVHSGGVHGGHYYAFIRPTLSDQWFKFDDERVTKEDAKRALEEQYGGEEELPQTNPGLNNTPFKFTKYSNAYMLVYIRESDKDKIICNVDEKDIAEHLRIRLEKDREEKERRKKEKAEAHLYTIIKVARDDDLKTQIGKDIYFDLVDHDKVPSFRIQKQMAFAQFKEEVAKEFGIPTQFQRFWLWAKRQNHTYRPNRPLCPQDEAHTVGQLKELVNKAHNAELKLFLEVELGLDLKPLPLPDKTREDIFLLFKLYEPEKEQLRYVGRLFVKASGRPQDILPKLKMLAGFSQDDDIELYEEIKFEPNVMCEYIDNRLLFRSCQLEDGDIICFQKSSKADSADRYRFPDVPSFLTYIRNRQVSRL
;
A
#
# COMPACT_ATOMS: atom_id res chain seq x y z
N MET A 1 -21.97 -14.98 -34.22
CA MET A 1 -20.83 -14.08 -34.02
C MET A 1 -21.36 -12.82 -33.37
N THR A 2 -21.33 -12.80 -32.05
CA THR A 2 -21.90 -11.78 -31.17
C THR A 2 -20.74 -11.07 -30.50
N THR A 3 -20.56 -9.79 -30.80
CA THR A 3 -19.53 -8.91 -30.23
C THR A 3 -20.10 -8.22 -28.99
N SER A 4 -19.51 -8.50 -27.83
CA SER A 4 -19.76 -7.80 -26.57
C SER A 4 -18.84 -6.56 -26.47
N PRO A 5 -19.30 -5.41 -25.95
CA PRO A 5 -18.44 -4.26 -25.69
C PRO A 5 -17.61 -4.45 -24.40
N PRO A 6 -16.45 -3.77 -24.27
CA PRO A 6 -15.56 -3.92 -23.11
C PRO A 6 -16.12 -3.19 -21.87
N PRO A 7 -15.77 -3.64 -20.65
CA PRO A 7 -16.18 -2.99 -19.41
C PRO A 7 -15.39 -1.70 -19.16
N ALA A 8 -16.09 -0.68 -18.64
CA ALA A 8 -15.54 0.63 -18.31
C ALA A 8 -14.51 0.57 -17.17
N GLU A 9 -13.38 1.24 -17.37
CA GLU A 9 -12.29 1.41 -16.41
C GLU A 9 -12.78 2.16 -15.16
N GLN A 10 -12.72 1.50 -14.00
CA GLN A 10 -12.86 2.16 -12.70
C GLN A 10 -11.50 2.75 -12.32
N GLN A 11 -11.39 4.09 -12.38
CA GLN A 11 -10.29 4.83 -11.79
C GLN A 11 -10.37 4.68 -10.26
N HIS A 12 -9.52 3.82 -9.69
CA HIS A 12 -9.27 3.77 -8.26
C HIS A 12 -8.34 4.93 -7.87
N GLU A 13 -8.91 6.01 -7.35
CA GLU A 13 -8.16 6.98 -6.55
C GLU A 13 -7.89 6.36 -5.17
N GLU A 14 -6.63 6.05 -4.88
CA GLU A 14 -6.19 5.60 -3.56
C GLU A 14 -6.14 6.80 -2.60
N GLU A 15 -7.13 6.88 -1.70
CA GLU A 15 -7.14 7.80 -0.55
C GLU A 15 -6.09 7.36 0.49
N GLU A 16 -5.13 8.23 0.79
CA GLU A 16 -4.23 8.11 1.94
C GLU A 16 -5.05 8.19 3.24
N VAL A 17 -5.13 7.09 3.98
CA VAL A 17 -5.80 7.00 5.28
C VAL A 17 -4.93 7.67 6.35
N LEU A 18 -5.30 8.88 6.78
CA LEU A 18 -4.76 9.56 7.95
C LEU A 18 -5.55 9.14 9.20
N VAL A 19 -4.92 8.37 10.09
CA VAL A 19 -5.51 7.98 11.39
C VAL A 19 -5.27 9.10 12.42
N PRO A 20 -6.24 9.46 13.29
CA PRO A 20 -6.11 10.55 14.25
C PRO A 20 -5.17 10.20 15.42
N TYR A 21 -4.32 11.15 15.80
CA TYR A 21 -3.56 11.12 17.06
C TYR A 21 -4.52 11.23 18.25
N GLY A 22 -4.35 10.35 19.24
CA GLY A 22 -5.08 10.38 20.53
C GLY A 22 -4.62 11.52 21.44
N PRO A 23 -5.41 11.87 22.49
CA PRO A 23 -5.30 13.13 23.20
C PRO A 23 -4.06 13.20 24.10
N HIS A 24 -3.31 14.29 23.97
CA HIS A 24 -2.30 14.72 24.93
C HIS A 24 -2.94 15.03 26.29
N LEU A 25 -2.39 14.45 27.36
CA LEU A 25 -2.67 14.88 28.73
C LEU A 25 -2.04 16.26 28.98
N GLU A 26 -2.88 17.23 29.37
CA GLU A 26 -2.48 18.53 29.89
C GLU A 26 -1.85 18.39 31.29
N LEU A 27 -0.69 19.02 31.51
CA LEU A 27 -0.17 19.35 32.84
C LEU A 27 -0.17 20.88 33.00
N PRO A 28 -0.44 21.43 34.21
CA PRO A 28 -0.85 22.82 34.35
C PRO A 28 0.33 23.81 34.38
N ASN A 29 0.02 25.00 33.86
CA ASN A 29 0.81 26.23 33.87
C ASN A 29 1.40 26.60 35.24
N GLY A 30 2.68 27.00 35.22
CA GLY A 30 3.32 27.87 36.21
C GLY A 30 4.37 28.74 35.52
N ALA A 31 4.12 30.05 35.46
CA ALA A 31 4.93 31.03 34.74
C ALA A 31 6.11 31.60 35.56
N GLN A 32 7.11 32.13 34.83
CA GLN A 32 8.16 33.14 35.16
C GLN A 32 9.62 32.63 35.15
N PRO A 33 10.64 33.48 34.87
CA PRO A 33 10.94 34.15 33.60
C PRO A 33 12.39 33.87 33.11
N MET A 34 12.72 34.32 31.89
CA MET A 34 14.04 34.23 31.25
C MET A 34 15.20 34.77 32.10
N GLU A 35 16.29 34.00 32.18
CA GLU A 35 17.66 34.52 32.29
C GLU A 35 18.54 33.87 31.21
N VAL A 36 19.46 34.65 30.65
CA VAL A 36 20.22 34.36 29.44
C VAL A 36 21.72 34.23 29.78
N VAL A 37 22.41 33.33 29.06
CA VAL A 37 23.87 33.24 28.76
C VAL A 37 24.73 32.47 29.80
N PRO A 38 25.84 31.76 29.46
CA PRO A 38 26.45 31.34 28.16
C PRO A 38 26.73 29.81 28.01
N ALA A 39 27.24 29.45 26.83
CA ALA A 39 27.58 28.11 26.34
C ALA A 39 28.94 27.52 26.82
N GLU A 40 29.03 26.20 26.61
CA GLU A 40 30.17 25.24 26.55
C GLU A 40 30.53 24.42 27.81
N PRO A 41 31.11 23.19 27.69
CA PRO A 41 31.38 22.35 26.50
C PRO A 41 30.86 20.90 26.59
N ALA A 42 31.02 20.17 25.49
CA ALA A 42 30.65 18.79 25.23
C ALA A 42 30.86 17.79 26.40
N ALA A 43 29.77 17.18 26.84
CA ALA A 43 29.80 15.94 27.62
C ALA A 43 29.59 14.75 26.70
N THR A 44 30.54 13.82 26.75
CA THR A 44 30.52 12.46 26.23
C THR A 44 29.15 11.79 26.44
N VAL A 45 28.49 11.42 25.34
CA VAL A 45 27.27 10.59 25.39
C VAL A 45 27.72 9.17 25.67
N GLU A 46 27.56 8.74 26.92
CA GLU A 46 27.62 7.34 27.31
C GLU A 46 26.55 6.53 26.54
N ASN A 47 26.98 5.37 26.06
CA ASN A 47 26.15 4.35 25.41
C ASN A 47 24.82 4.15 26.14
N GLN A 48 23.71 4.57 25.52
CA GLN A 48 22.42 3.98 25.83
C GLN A 48 22.42 2.57 25.22
N GLN A 49 22.53 1.56 26.08
CA GLN A 49 22.26 0.18 25.72
C GLN A 49 20.85 0.09 25.15
N ILE A 50 20.73 -0.44 23.93
CA ILE A 50 19.47 -0.86 23.33
C ILE A 50 18.90 -1.95 24.26
N GLU A 51 17.78 -1.70 24.95
CA GLU A 51 17.09 -2.76 25.69
C GLU A 51 16.58 -3.81 24.68
N ASP A 52 17.05 -5.04 24.83
CA ASP A 52 16.57 -6.19 24.06
C ASP A 52 15.04 -6.32 24.16
N PRO A 53 14.34 -6.74 23.08
CA PRO A 53 12.90 -6.93 23.12
C PRO A 53 12.52 -7.91 24.24
N PRO A 54 11.42 -7.68 24.98
CA PRO A 54 11.05 -8.54 26.12
C PRO A 54 10.72 -9.96 25.62
N ILE A 55 11.65 -10.88 25.85
CA ILE A 55 11.48 -12.31 25.58
C ILE A 55 10.74 -12.93 26.77
N SER A 56 9.63 -13.63 26.50
CA SER A 56 8.87 -14.36 27.50
C SER A 56 8.69 -15.81 27.11
N ARG A 57 8.95 -16.71 28.06
CA ARG A 57 8.74 -18.15 27.91
C ARG A 57 7.46 -18.59 28.60
N PHE A 58 6.63 -19.31 27.88
CA PHE A 58 5.39 -19.92 28.34
C PHE A 58 5.48 -21.44 28.21
N THR A 59 5.06 -22.18 29.24
CA THR A 59 5.09 -23.64 29.28
C THR A 59 3.67 -24.16 29.45
N TRP A 60 3.28 -25.11 28.60
CA TRP A 60 1.98 -25.77 28.59
C TRP A 60 2.12 -27.27 28.80
N THR A 61 1.50 -27.79 29.85
CA THR A 61 1.45 -29.22 30.15
C THR A 61 0.14 -29.81 29.68
N ILE A 62 0.20 -30.83 28.84
CA ILE A 62 -0.97 -31.50 28.26
C ILE A 62 -1.02 -32.92 28.82
N GLU A 63 -1.99 -33.16 29.70
CA GLU A 63 -2.22 -34.47 30.30
C GLU A 63 -3.13 -35.32 29.41
N ASN A 64 -2.98 -36.64 29.52
CA ASN A 64 -3.76 -37.65 28.80
C ASN A 64 -3.73 -37.47 27.27
N LEU A 65 -2.59 -37.06 26.69
CA LEU A 65 -2.49 -36.67 25.28
C LEU A 65 -2.94 -37.79 24.33
N SER A 66 -2.60 -39.04 24.63
CA SER A 66 -2.98 -40.20 23.80
C SER A 66 -4.49 -40.43 23.72
N ARG A 67 -5.24 -39.95 24.73
CA ARG A 67 -6.70 -40.12 24.85
C ARG A 67 -7.50 -38.97 24.23
N VAL A 68 -6.83 -37.90 23.78
CA VAL A 68 -7.49 -36.75 23.15
C VAL A 68 -8.10 -37.17 21.80
N SER A 69 -9.41 -36.96 21.67
CA SER A 69 -10.19 -37.24 20.46
C SER A 69 -10.47 -35.99 19.62
N THR A 70 -10.21 -34.80 20.15
CA THR A 70 -10.46 -33.51 19.47
C THR A 70 -9.38 -33.21 18.43
N LYS A 71 -9.80 -32.66 17.28
CA LYS A 71 -8.91 -32.37 16.14
C LYS A 71 -7.80 -31.35 16.48
N LYS A 72 -8.10 -30.36 17.32
CA LYS A 72 -7.18 -29.31 17.75
C LYS A 72 -7.34 -29.00 19.23
N LEU A 73 -6.27 -28.55 19.87
CA LEU A 73 -6.23 -28.08 21.25
C LEU A 73 -5.62 -26.67 21.30
N TYR A 74 -6.06 -25.88 22.27
CA TYR A 74 -5.54 -24.55 22.56
C TYR A 74 -5.00 -24.51 24.00
N SER A 75 -3.87 -23.86 24.21
CA SER A 75 -3.37 -23.55 25.55
C SER A 75 -4.18 -22.45 26.22
N GLU A 76 -3.88 -22.19 27.49
CA GLU A 76 -4.25 -20.93 28.14
C GLU A 76 -3.63 -19.73 27.41
N ILE A 77 -4.25 -18.56 27.58
CA ILE A 77 -3.80 -17.31 27.00
C ILE A 77 -2.67 -16.75 27.85
N PHE A 78 -1.56 -16.39 27.22
CA PHE A 78 -0.44 -15.70 27.87
C PHE A 78 -0.17 -14.36 27.18
N VAL A 79 0.40 -13.41 27.92
CA VAL A 79 0.60 -12.04 27.46
C VAL A 79 2.09 -11.74 27.29
N VAL A 80 2.49 -11.34 26.09
CA VAL A 80 3.86 -10.93 25.76
C VAL A 80 3.79 -9.65 24.94
N GLY A 81 4.60 -8.65 25.30
CA GLY A 81 4.59 -7.33 24.63
C GLY A 81 3.24 -6.60 24.64
N GLY A 82 2.36 -6.91 25.60
CA GLY A 82 1.00 -6.35 25.68
C GLY A 82 -0.05 -7.06 24.82
N TYR A 83 0.34 -8.11 24.08
CA TYR A 83 -0.55 -8.87 23.20
C TYR A 83 -0.89 -10.24 23.76
N LYS A 84 -2.09 -10.74 23.45
CA LYS A 84 -2.62 -12.03 23.90
C LYS A 84 -2.28 -13.14 22.90
N TRP A 85 -1.51 -14.11 23.34
CA TRP A 85 -1.06 -15.27 22.57
C TRP A 85 -1.58 -16.56 23.17
N ARG A 86 -1.67 -17.61 22.36
CA ARG A 86 -1.89 -19.00 22.82
C ARG A 86 -1.21 -19.98 21.87
N ILE A 87 -0.92 -21.18 22.35
CA ILE A 87 -0.42 -22.28 21.53
C ILE A 87 -1.61 -23.05 20.96
N LEU A 88 -1.57 -23.34 19.66
CA LEU A 88 -2.52 -24.19 18.95
C LEU A 88 -1.80 -25.47 18.50
N ILE A 89 -2.30 -26.64 18.88
CA ILE A 89 -1.75 -27.92 18.41
C ILE A 89 -2.81 -28.82 17.77
N PHE A 90 -2.35 -29.65 16.83
CA PHE A 90 -3.08 -30.77 16.26
C PHE A 90 -2.37 -32.06 16.67
N PRO A 91 -2.80 -32.73 17.77
CA PRO A 91 -2.06 -33.84 18.38
C PRO A 91 -2.04 -35.13 17.55
N ARG A 92 -2.90 -35.22 16.52
CA ARG A 92 -2.93 -36.28 15.51
C ARG A 92 -2.62 -35.75 14.10
N GLY A 93 -2.13 -34.52 14.03
CA GLY A 93 -1.75 -33.81 12.82
C GLY A 93 -2.86 -33.07 12.08
N ASN A 94 -2.44 -32.07 11.31
CA ASN A 94 -3.29 -31.24 10.46
C ASN A 94 -3.20 -31.73 9.01
N ASN A 95 -3.89 -32.83 8.70
CA ASN A 95 -3.81 -33.53 7.40
C ASN A 95 -2.42 -34.10 7.06
N VAL A 96 -1.58 -34.32 8.07
CA VAL A 96 -0.23 -34.92 7.98
C VAL A 96 0.03 -35.85 9.17
N GLU A 97 0.96 -36.80 9.08
CA GLU A 97 1.33 -37.72 10.17
C GLU A 97 2.37 -37.13 11.16
N PHE A 98 2.25 -35.85 11.44
CA PHE A 98 3.12 -35.10 12.35
C PHE A 98 2.27 -34.36 13.37
N LEU A 99 2.78 -34.16 14.58
CA LEU A 99 2.28 -33.12 15.48
C LEU A 99 2.39 -31.78 14.73
N SER A 100 1.28 -31.06 14.60
CA SER A 100 1.29 -29.70 14.08
C SER A 100 1.14 -28.73 15.23
N MET A 101 1.94 -27.67 15.24
CA MET A 101 2.01 -26.74 16.36
C MET A 101 2.25 -25.31 15.87
N TYR A 102 1.42 -24.39 16.38
CA TYR A 102 1.33 -23.00 15.95
C TYR A 102 1.25 -22.07 17.15
N LEU A 103 1.74 -20.85 16.99
CA LEU A 103 1.42 -19.72 17.84
C LEU A 103 0.21 -19.01 17.25
N ASP A 104 -0.79 -18.69 18.06
CA ASP A 104 -2.05 -18.08 17.62
C ASP A 104 -2.36 -16.80 18.42
N VAL A 105 -2.91 -15.81 17.72
CA VAL A 105 -3.39 -14.56 18.31
C VAL A 105 -4.76 -14.81 18.94
N ALA A 106 -4.79 -14.94 20.27
CA ALA A 106 -5.93 -15.46 21.00
C ALA A 106 -7.21 -14.61 20.85
N ASP A 107 -7.05 -13.30 20.63
CA ASP A 107 -8.13 -12.31 20.49
C ASP A 107 -8.38 -11.87 19.04
N SER A 108 -7.84 -12.59 18.04
CA SER A 108 -7.90 -12.20 16.62
C SER A 108 -9.29 -11.83 16.11
N GLY A 109 -10.34 -12.52 16.56
CA GLY A 109 -11.73 -12.29 16.15
C GLY A 109 -12.40 -11.02 16.71
N VAL A 110 -11.78 -10.34 17.67
CA VAL A 110 -12.31 -9.10 18.28
C VAL A 110 -11.39 -7.88 18.06
N LEU A 111 -10.28 -8.06 17.33
CA LEU A 111 -9.36 -6.98 17.00
C LEU A 111 -9.89 -6.12 15.84
N PRO A 112 -9.58 -4.82 15.81
CA PRO A 112 -10.05 -3.90 14.77
C PRO A 112 -9.52 -4.31 13.39
N TYR A 113 -10.26 -3.97 12.34
CA TYR A 113 -9.85 -4.24 10.96
C TYR A 113 -8.46 -3.64 10.66
N GLY A 114 -7.57 -4.42 10.05
CA GLY A 114 -6.21 -3.99 9.69
C GLY A 114 -5.13 -4.18 10.76
N TRP A 115 -5.43 -4.86 11.88
CA TRP A 115 -4.43 -5.13 12.92
C TRP A 115 -3.28 -6.01 12.40
N THR A 116 -2.06 -5.73 12.88
CA THR A 116 -0.89 -6.58 12.66
C THR A 116 -0.05 -6.70 13.94
N ARG A 117 0.64 -7.84 14.13
CA ARG A 117 1.57 -8.07 15.25
C ARG A 117 2.80 -8.81 14.73
N TYR A 118 4.00 -8.28 14.95
CA TYR A 118 5.23 -8.98 14.60
C TYR A 118 5.79 -9.70 15.84
N ALA A 119 6.11 -10.98 15.69
CA ALA A 119 6.80 -11.74 16.74
C ALA A 119 7.85 -12.67 16.14
N GLN A 120 9.01 -12.70 16.77
CA GLN A 120 9.97 -13.79 16.65
C GLN A 120 9.69 -14.78 17.77
N PHE A 121 9.55 -16.06 17.46
CA PHE A 121 9.19 -17.04 18.47
C PHE A 121 9.75 -18.42 18.17
N SER A 122 9.84 -19.24 19.21
CA SER A 122 10.16 -20.65 19.10
C SER A 122 9.16 -21.50 19.82
N LEU A 123 8.84 -22.66 19.25
CA LEU A 123 7.96 -23.67 19.83
C LEU A 123 8.76 -24.93 20.08
N SER A 124 8.56 -25.56 21.24
CA SER A 124 9.33 -26.71 21.68
C SER A 124 8.45 -27.82 22.27
N VAL A 125 8.82 -29.08 22.05
CA VAL A 125 8.30 -30.24 22.80
C VAL A 125 9.41 -30.75 23.70
N VAL A 126 9.20 -30.63 25.01
CA VAL A 126 10.20 -30.93 26.03
C VAL A 126 10.38 -32.43 26.18
N ASN A 127 11.64 -32.85 26.15
CA ASN A 127 11.99 -34.21 26.53
C ASN A 127 12.12 -34.30 28.05
N GLN A 128 11.18 -34.99 28.69
CA GLN A 128 11.04 -35.06 30.14
C GLN A 128 12.04 -36.00 30.83
N ILE A 129 12.75 -36.82 30.05
CA ILE A 129 13.79 -37.74 30.57
C ILE A 129 15.18 -37.11 30.41
N HIS A 130 15.42 -36.46 29.27
CA HIS A 130 16.71 -35.92 28.88
C HIS A 130 16.54 -34.59 28.15
N ASN A 131 16.61 -33.48 28.91
CA ASN A 131 16.34 -32.13 28.40
C ASN A 131 17.16 -31.73 27.15
N LYS A 132 18.34 -32.34 26.92
CA LYS A 132 19.16 -32.12 25.72
C LYS A 132 18.48 -32.57 24.41
N PHE A 133 17.49 -33.45 24.48
CA PHE A 133 16.74 -33.94 23.32
C PHE A 133 15.42 -33.19 23.10
N THR A 134 15.17 -32.10 23.83
CA THR A 134 14.01 -31.23 23.57
C THR A 134 14.04 -30.75 22.11
N ILE A 135 12.96 -30.98 21.37
CA ILE A 135 12.85 -30.52 19.98
C ILE A 135 12.33 -29.09 20.01
N ARG A 136 13.08 -28.16 19.42
CA ARG A 136 12.76 -26.74 19.30
C ARG A 136 12.81 -26.31 17.84
N LYS A 137 11.84 -25.52 17.40
CA LYS A 137 11.85 -24.86 16.08
C LYS A 137 11.57 -23.38 16.26
N GLU A 138 12.28 -22.54 15.51
CA GLU A 138 12.20 -21.08 15.60
C GLU A 138 11.71 -20.49 14.28
N THR A 139 10.96 -19.40 14.37
CA THR A 139 10.46 -18.66 13.20
C THR A 139 10.12 -17.23 13.60
N GLN A 140 9.76 -16.42 12.62
CA GLN A 140 9.25 -15.07 12.81
C GLN A 140 8.09 -14.84 11.86
N HIS A 141 7.10 -14.08 12.29
CA HIS A 141 5.91 -13.84 11.48
C HIS A 141 5.20 -12.53 11.84
N GLN A 142 4.52 -11.96 10.86
CA GLN A 142 3.60 -10.84 11.03
C GLN A 142 2.16 -11.36 11.01
N PHE A 143 1.59 -11.52 12.20
CA PHE A 143 0.22 -11.97 12.39
C PHE A 143 -0.77 -10.90 11.95
N SER A 144 -1.89 -11.31 11.36
CA SER A 144 -2.97 -10.42 10.90
C SER A 144 -4.34 -11.10 11.00
N ALA A 145 -5.41 -10.37 10.64
CA ALA A 145 -6.75 -10.95 10.56
C ALA A 145 -6.87 -12.11 9.55
N ARG A 146 -6.01 -12.16 8.52
CA ARG A 146 -5.98 -13.25 7.53
C ARG A 146 -5.11 -14.42 7.98
N GLU A 147 -4.03 -14.11 8.70
CA GLU A 147 -3.02 -15.05 9.16
C GLU A 147 -2.88 -14.87 10.68
N SER A 148 -3.88 -15.34 11.42
CA SER A 148 -3.96 -15.17 12.88
C SER A 148 -3.07 -16.14 13.64
N ASP A 149 -2.65 -17.22 12.99
CA ASP A 149 -1.79 -18.27 13.52
C ASP A 149 -0.66 -18.62 12.54
N TRP A 150 0.51 -18.95 13.10
CA TRP A 150 1.70 -19.32 12.33
C TRP A 150 2.56 -20.32 13.09
N GLY A 151 3.22 -21.21 12.36
CA GLY A 151 4.03 -22.27 12.95
C GLY A 151 4.29 -23.42 12.00
N PHE A 152 4.28 -24.64 12.52
CA PHE A 152 4.82 -25.80 11.83
C PHE A 152 3.77 -26.89 11.69
N THR A 153 3.30 -27.10 10.46
CA THR A 153 2.39 -28.21 10.12
C THR A 153 3.06 -29.58 10.36
N SER A 154 4.36 -29.68 10.08
CA SER A 154 5.18 -30.87 10.37
C SER A 154 6.19 -30.58 11.48
N PHE A 155 5.71 -30.46 12.74
CA PHE A 155 6.59 -30.14 13.87
C PHE A 155 7.43 -31.35 14.31
N MET A 156 6.78 -32.46 14.71
CA MET A 156 7.42 -33.70 15.19
C MET A 156 6.65 -34.92 14.66
N PRO A 157 7.32 -35.99 14.17
CA PRO A 157 6.63 -37.20 13.75
C PRO A 157 5.80 -37.81 14.89
N LEU A 158 4.55 -38.20 14.64
CA LEU A 158 3.69 -38.78 15.68
C LEU A 158 4.28 -40.09 16.23
N GLY A 159 4.98 -40.87 15.39
CA GLY A 159 5.68 -42.08 15.80
C GLY A 159 6.82 -41.84 16.80
N GLU A 160 7.39 -40.63 16.85
CA GLU A 160 8.39 -40.26 17.86
C GLU A 160 7.74 -39.72 19.13
N LEU A 161 6.69 -38.89 18.97
CA LEU A 161 5.96 -38.30 20.10
C LEU A 161 5.33 -39.36 21.01
N TYR A 162 4.64 -40.35 20.43
CA TYR A 162 3.93 -41.40 21.18
C TYR A 162 4.82 -42.59 21.56
N ASN A 163 6.11 -42.55 21.23
CA ASN A 163 7.05 -43.59 21.65
C ASN A 163 7.52 -43.35 23.08
N HIS A 164 7.02 -44.16 24.02
CA HIS A 164 7.34 -44.09 25.45
C HIS A 164 8.85 -44.16 25.77
N SER A 165 9.67 -44.75 24.89
CA SER A 165 11.13 -44.80 25.07
C SER A 165 11.87 -43.50 24.71
N ARG A 166 11.18 -42.56 24.03
CA ARG A 166 11.80 -41.32 23.53
C ARG A 166 11.69 -40.16 24.51
N GLY A 167 10.85 -40.24 25.54
CA GLY A 167 10.80 -39.25 26.64
C GLY A 167 9.97 -37.98 26.39
N TYR A 168 9.28 -37.87 25.26
CA TYR A 168 8.39 -36.72 24.97
C TYR A 168 6.99 -36.86 25.58
N LEU A 169 6.53 -38.10 25.75
CA LEU A 169 5.28 -38.44 26.41
C LEU A 169 5.58 -39.34 27.62
N VAL A 170 5.51 -38.78 28.83
CA VAL A 170 5.78 -39.49 30.09
C VAL A 170 4.52 -39.46 30.93
N ASN A 171 4.06 -40.63 31.41
CA ASN A 171 2.77 -40.76 32.11
C ASN A 171 1.60 -40.14 31.31
N ASP A 172 1.60 -40.36 29.99
CA ASP A 172 0.63 -39.76 29.05
C ASP A 172 0.57 -38.22 29.09
N THR A 173 1.63 -37.59 29.57
CA THR A 173 1.76 -36.13 29.70
C THR A 173 2.83 -35.61 28.76
N CYS A 174 2.52 -34.56 28.00
CA CYS A 174 3.42 -33.88 27.08
C CYS A 174 3.60 -32.42 27.51
N ILE A 175 4.84 -31.92 27.51
CA ILE A 175 5.15 -30.55 27.88
C ILE A 175 5.61 -29.80 26.63
N VAL A 176 4.93 -28.69 26.35
CA VAL A 176 5.22 -27.80 25.22
C VAL A 176 5.68 -26.45 25.75
N GLU A 177 6.67 -25.84 25.12
CA GLU A 177 7.11 -24.48 25.45
C GLU A 177 6.99 -23.55 24.24
N ALA A 178 6.59 -22.30 24.48
CA ALA A 178 6.65 -21.21 23.54
C ALA A 178 7.53 -20.10 24.11
N GLU A 179 8.60 -19.75 23.43
CA GLU A 179 9.40 -18.55 23.74
C GLU A 179 9.07 -17.50 22.70
N VAL A 180 8.48 -16.39 23.13
CA VAL A 180 7.97 -15.34 22.24
C VAL A 180 8.69 -14.04 22.56
N ALA A 181 9.28 -13.45 21.53
CA ALA A 181 9.82 -12.10 21.53
C ALA A 181 8.89 -11.24 20.68
N VAL A 182 8.08 -10.43 21.35
CA VAL A 182 7.30 -9.40 20.66
C VAL A 182 8.24 -8.23 20.43
N CYS A 183 8.68 -8.07 19.19
CA CYS A 183 9.23 -6.81 18.76
C CYS A 183 8.08 -5.81 18.87
N LYS A 184 8.15 -4.87 19.82
CA LYS A 184 7.34 -3.66 19.71
C LYS A 184 7.66 -3.14 18.32
N VAL A 185 6.64 -3.13 17.48
CA VAL A 185 6.74 -2.51 16.17
C VAL A 185 7.07 -1.06 16.50
N VAL A 186 8.36 -0.67 16.42
CA VAL A 186 8.69 0.70 16.03
C VAL A 186 7.99 0.78 14.69
N ASP A 187 6.85 1.48 14.67
CA ASP A 187 5.78 1.24 13.71
C ASP A 187 6.38 1.02 12.32
N TYR A 188 5.94 -0.01 11.61
CA TYR A 188 6.31 -0.18 10.19
C TYR A 188 6.03 1.11 9.39
N TRP A 189 5.15 1.98 9.93
CA TRP A 189 4.76 3.29 9.45
C TRP A 189 5.47 4.49 10.12
N SER A 190 6.18 4.31 11.24
CA SER A 190 6.92 5.37 11.97
C SER A 190 8.43 5.17 11.97
N TYR A 191 8.93 4.08 11.37
CA TYR A 191 10.37 3.90 11.20
C TYR A 191 10.88 4.95 10.22
N ASP A 192 11.52 5.98 10.76
CA ASP A 192 12.13 7.04 10.00
C ASP A 192 13.55 6.62 9.60
N SER A 193 13.66 6.06 8.40
CA SER A 193 14.95 5.64 7.80
C SER A 193 15.99 6.76 7.86
N LYS A 194 15.59 8.02 7.62
CA LYS A 194 16.50 9.16 7.62
C LYS A 194 17.05 9.41 9.02
N LYS A 195 16.18 9.41 10.03
CA LYS A 195 16.58 9.64 11.42
C LYS A 195 17.48 8.53 11.98
N GLU A 196 17.18 7.28 11.65
CA GLU A 196 17.90 6.13 12.22
C GLU A 196 19.23 5.84 11.51
N THR A 197 19.32 6.12 10.20
CA THR A 197 20.46 5.74 9.37
C THR A 197 21.18 6.90 8.68
N GLY A 198 20.53 8.06 8.53
CA GLY A 198 20.99 9.17 7.70
C GLY A 198 20.55 9.08 6.23
N TYR A 199 19.96 7.95 5.83
CA TYR A 199 19.59 7.65 4.43
C TYR A 199 18.08 7.39 4.28
N VAL A 200 17.56 7.63 3.08
CA VAL A 200 16.15 7.35 2.73
C VAL A 200 16.03 6.24 1.70
N GLY A 201 14.92 5.51 1.79
CA GLY A 201 14.58 4.45 0.86
C GLY A 201 13.88 4.93 -0.41
N LEU A 202 13.60 3.99 -1.30
CA LEU A 202 12.82 4.18 -2.53
C LEU A 202 11.47 3.48 -2.40
N LYS A 203 10.39 4.13 -2.84
CA LYS A 203 9.06 3.52 -2.84
C LYS A 203 9.00 2.35 -3.81
N ASN A 204 8.50 1.21 -3.33
CA ASN A 204 8.24 0.07 -4.18
C ASN A 204 6.92 0.28 -4.93
N GLN A 205 6.96 0.22 -6.27
CA GLN A 205 5.78 0.34 -7.12
C GLN A 205 5.21 -1.04 -7.52
N GLY A 206 5.40 -2.05 -6.68
CA GLY A 206 4.95 -3.43 -6.87
C GLY A 206 6.08 -4.35 -7.33
N ALA A 207 6.66 -4.09 -8.50
CA ALA A 207 7.67 -4.95 -9.12
C ALA A 207 8.99 -4.23 -9.44
N THR A 208 9.22 -3.03 -8.88
CA THR A 208 10.40 -2.20 -9.17
C THR A 208 11.58 -2.42 -8.21
N CYS A 209 11.50 -3.40 -7.30
CA CYS A 209 12.50 -3.62 -6.26
C CYS A 209 13.91 -3.90 -6.84
N TYR A 210 13.99 -4.60 -7.97
CA TYR A 210 15.27 -4.84 -8.66
C TYR A 210 15.91 -3.53 -9.15
N MET A 211 15.12 -2.63 -9.73
CA MET A 211 15.57 -1.29 -10.12
C MET A 211 15.95 -0.44 -8.90
N ASN A 212 15.16 -0.50 -7.82
CA ASN A 212 15.43 0.27 -6.60
C ASN A 212 16.79 -0.11 -6.00
N SER A 213 17.11 -1.41 -5.94
CA SER A 213 18.39 -1.90 -5.43
C SER A 213 19.59 -1.41 -6.25
N LEU A 214 19.46 -1.38 -7.59
CA LEU A 214 20.48 -0.86 -8.50
C LEU A 214 20.62 0.66 -8.38
N LEU A 215 19.53 1.41 -8.34
CA LEU A 215 19.54 2.87 -8.20
C LEU A 215 20.17 3.31 -6.88
N GLN A 216 19.87 2.62 -5.78
CA GLN A 216 20.52 2.86 -4.50
C GLN A 216 22.02 2.58 -4.58
N THR A 217 22.43 1.50 -5.25
CA THR A 217 23.85 1.16 -5.44
C THR A 217 24.58 2.26 -6.22
N LEU A 218 24.03 2.70 -7.35
CA LEU A 218 24.60 3.77 -8.18
C LEU A 218 24.61 5.14 -7.47
N TYR A 219 23.55 5.46 -6.73
CA TYR A 219 23.46 6.71 -5.96
C TYR A 219 24.57 6.80 -4.89
N HIS A 220 24.91 5.69 -4.24
CA HIS A 220 25.96 5.60 -3.24
C HIS A 220 27.37 5.46 -3.84
N ILE A 221 27.54 5.73 -5.13
CA ILE A 221 28.82 6.01 -5.78
C ILE A 221 28.88 7.54 -5.99
N PRO A 222 29.52 8.30 -5.09
CA PRO A 222 29.45 9.77 -5.11
C PRO A 222 29.94 10.42 -6.39
N TYR A 223 31.00 9.89 -7.02
CA TYR A 223 31.48 10.38 -8.31
C TYR A 223 30.44 10.24 -9.42
N PHE A 224 29.71 9.12 -9.45
CA PHE A 224 28.59 8.92 -10.40
C PHE A 224 27.46 9.91 -10.12
N ARG A 225 27.07 10.08 -8.85
CA ARG A 225 26.05 11.07 -8.44
C ARG A 225 26.44 12.50 -8.87
N LYS A 226 27.71 12.88 -8.72
CA LYS A 226 28.24 14.18 -9.16
C LYS A 226 28.12 14.35 -10.67
N ALA A 227 28.49 13.33 -11.44
CA ALA A 227 28.35 13.35 -12.89
C ALA A 227 26.89 13.52 -13.33
N VAL A 228 25.96 12.86 -12.63
CA VAL A 228 24.51 13.02 -12.87
C VAL A 228 24.05 14.46 -12.67
N TYR A 229 24.51 15.14 -11.62
CA TYR A 229 24.15 16.55 -11.37
C TYR A 229 24.72 17.53 -12.41
N HIS A 230 25.82 17.17 -13.08
CA HIS A 230 26.41 17.99 -14.15
C HIS A 230 25.87 17.68 -15.55
N MET A 231 24.94 16.71 -15.70
CA MET A 231 24.27 16.50 -16.97
C MET A 231 23.45 17.74 -17.38
N PRO A 232 23.49 18.17 -18.65
CA PRO A 232 22.77 19.35 -19.09
C PRO A 232 21.27 19.07 -19.11
N THR A 233 20.53 19.88 -18.35
CA THR A 233 19.06 19.93 -18.36
C THR A 233 18.61 21.37 -18.45
N THR A 234 17.48 21.61 -19.11
CA THR A 234 16.91 22.94 -19.31
C THR A 234 15.64 23.13 -18.49
N GLU A 235 15.23 24.39 -18.29
CA GLU A 235 13.99 24.72 -17.58
C GLU A 235 12.73 24.16 -18.28
N ASN A 236 12.80 23.95 -19.60
CA ASN A 236 11.69 23.44 -20.43
C ASN A 236 11.56 21.91 -20.38
N ASP A 237 12.55 21.20 -19.82
CA ASP A 237 12.51 19.74 -19.76
C ASP A 237 11.43 19.28 -18.77
N MET A 238 10.67 18.26 -19.17
CA MET A 238 9.71 17.58 -18.30
C MET A 238 10.34 16.31 -17.73
N PRO A 239 10.30 16.06 -16.39
CA PRO A 239 10.93 14.89 -15.79
C PRO A 239 10.43 13.57 -16.39
N SER A 240 9.14 13.49 -16.71
CA SER A 240 8.53 12.30 -17.33
C SER A 240 8.99 12.03 -18.76
N GLY A 241 9.66 12.98 -19.43
CA GLY A 241 10.17 12.85 -20.80
C GLY A 241 11.69 12.94 -20.91
N SER A 242 12.40 13.11 -19.78
CA SER A 242 13.85 13.32 -19.75
C SER A 242 14.50 12.48 -18.64
N ILE A 243 15.19 11.41 -19.03
CA ILE A 243 15.91 10.51 -18.11
C ILE A 243 16.95 11.29 -17.27
N PRO A 244 17.79 12.19 -17.84
CA PRO A 244 18.72 12.98 -17.03
C PRO A 244 18.01 13.79 -15.94
N LEU A 245 16.92 14.47 -16.28
CA LEU A 245 16.17 15.28 -15.33
C LEU A 245 15.46 14.42 -14.28
N ALA A 246 14.89 13.27 -14.67
CA ALA A 246 14.27 12.34 -13.74
C ALA A 246 15.28 11.78 -12.74
N LEU A 247 16.48 11.42 -13.21
CA LEU A 247 17.56 10.90 -12.36
C LEU A 247 18.13 11.99 -11.43
N GLN A 248 18.35 13.20 -11.95
CA GLN A 248 18.74 14.37 -11.13
C GLN A 248 17.72 14.65 -10.03
N SER A 249 16.44 14.67 -10.39
CA SER A 249 15.33 14.90 -9.44
C SER A 249 15.28 13.79 -8.38
N LEU A 250 15.45 12.53 -8.80
CA LEU A 250 15.49 11.39 -7.89
C LEU A 250 16.67 11.48 -6.91
N PHE A 251 17.88 11.76 -7.41
CA PHE A 251 19.09 11.84 -6.58
C PHE A 251 19.05 13.04 -5.63
N TYR A 252 18.53 14.18 -6.08
CA TYR A 252 18.27 15.32 -5.20
C TYR A 252 17.31 14.96 -4.07
N LYS A 253 16.17 14.34 -4.40
CA LYS A 253 15.17 13.90 -3.42
C LYS A 253 15.78 12.88 -2.44
N LEU A 254 16.61 11.95 -2.90
CA LEU A 254 17.32 10.99 -2.02
C LEU A 254 18.32 11.68 -1.05
N GLN A 255 18.92 12.79 -1.48
CA GLN A 255 19.89 13.53 -0.67
C GLN A 255 19.21 14.37 0.42
N TYR A 256 18.13 15.09 0.06
CA TYR A 256 17.56 16.15 0.90
C TYR A 256 16.18 15.85 1.50
N ASN A 257 15.44 14.85 1.02
CA ASN A 257 14.15 14.52 1.64
C ASN A 257 14.35 13.70 2.92
N ASP A 258 13.39 13.84 3.83
CA ASP A 258 13.30 13.04 5.06
C ASP A 258 12.46 11.76 4.87
N SER A 259 11.80 11.61 3.72
CA SER A 259 10.91 10.47 3.45
C SER A 259 11.29 9.74 2.16
N SER A 260 10.84 8.49 2.08
CA SER A 260 11.02 7.60 0.94
C SER A 260 10.64 8.25 -0.40
N VAL A 261 11.46 8.02 -1.42
CA VAL A 261 11.36 8.72 -2.70
C VAL A 261 10.73 7.81 -3.76
N SER A 262 9.76 8.35 -4.50
CA SER A 262 9.10 7.63 -5.60
C SER A 262 9.94 7.63 -6.87
N THR A 263 10.08 6.48 -7.51
CA THR A 263 10.75 6.30 -8.81
C THR A 263 9.81 6.49 -10.02
N LYS A 264 8.56 6.95 -9.82
CA LYS A 264 7.51 7.03 -10.86
C LYS A 264 7.88 7.91 -12.05
N GLU A 265 8.60 9.01 -11.81
CA GLU A 265 9.03 9.92 -12.89
C GLU A 265 10.10 9.26 -13.76
N LEU A 266 10.99 8.49 -13.13
CA LEU A 266 12.08 7.79 -13.81
C LEU A 266 11.55 6.63 -14.67
N THR A 267 10.66 5.79 -14.13
CA THR A 267 10.05 4.70 -14.92
C THR A 267 9.29 5.22 -16.14
N LYS A 268 8.52 6.31 -15.97
CA LYS A 268 7.86 7.00 -17.11
C LYS A 268 8.85 7.52 -18.13
N SER A 269 9.98 8.08 -17.70
CA SER A 269 11.01 8.61 -18.61
C SER A 269 11.70 7.52 -19.46
N PHE A 270 11.70 6.26 -18.99
CA PHE A 270 12.17 5.12 -19.77
C PHE A 270 11.19 4.65 -20.84
N GLY A 271 9.94 5.15 -20.80
CA GLY A 271 8.86 4.70 -21.66
C GLY A 271 8.17 3.42 -21.16
N TRP A 272 8.44 3.00 -19.92
CA TRP A 272 7.78 1.84 -19.31
C TRP A 272 6.36 2.21 -18.91
N ASP A 273 5.40 1.43 -19.38
CA ASP A 273 4.03 1.54 -18.90
C ASP A 273 3.84 0.79 -17.56
N MET A 274 2.62 0.80 -17.02
CA MET A 274 2.32 0.13 -15.75
C MET A 274 2.51 -1.38 -15.87
N HIS A 275 2.37 -1.97 -17.06
CA HIS A 275 2.47 -3.40 -17.35
C HIS A 275 3.93 -3.85 -17.54
N ASP A 276 4.75 -3.06 -18.24
CA ASP A 276 6.20 -3.27 -18.41
C ASP A 276 6.92 -3.23 -17.06
N SER A 277 6.46 -2.38 -16.15
CA SER A 277 6.99 -2.29 -14.78
C SER A 277 6.74 -3.57 -13.95
N PHE A 278 5.78 -4.41 -14.35
CA PHE A 278 5.51 -5.73 -13.75
C PHE A 278 6.28 -6.87 -14.40
N MET A 279 6.87 -6.68 -15.59
CA MET A 279 7.80 -7.63 -16.15
C MET A 279 9.15 -7.46 -15.44
N GLN A 280 9.60 -8.50 -14.72
CA GLN A 280 10.95 -8.54 -14.20
C GLN A 280 11.91 -8.66 -15.38
N HIS A 281 12.44 -7.52 -15.82
CA HIS A 281 13.61 -7.51 -16.70
C HIS A 281 14.79 -8.12 -15.93
N ASP A 282 15.67 -8.81 -16.66
CA ASP A 282 16.96 -9.18 -16.08
C ASP A 282 17.65 -7.89 -15.59
N VAL A 283 18.13 -7.88 -14.35
CA VAL A 283 18.84 -6.73 -13.77
C VAL A 283 20.02 -6.34 -14.65
N GLN A 284 20.60 -7.31 -15.36
CA GLN A 284 21.64 -7.11 -16.37
C GLN A 284 21.17 -6.22 -17.52
N GLU A 285 20.00 -6.51 -18.09
CA GLU A 285 19.42 -5.73 -19.17
C GLU A 285 19.10 -4.31 -18.70
N LEU A 286 18.54 -4.17 -17.49
CA LEU A 286 18.27 -2.85 -16.93
C LEU A 286 19.54 -2.02 -16.72
N ASN A 287 20.58 -2.59 -16.11
CA ASN A 287 21.82 -1.86 -15.85
C ASN A 287 22.49 -1.41 -17.15
N ARG A 288 22.47 -2.27 -18.17
CA ARG A 288 23.03 -1.95 -19.48
C ARG A 288 22.20 -0.90 -20.21
N VAL A 289 20.87 -1.04 -20.24
CA VAL A 289 19.96 -0.04 -20.84
C VAL A 289 20.08 1.32 -20.14
N LEU A 290 20.20 1.32 -18.81
CA LEU A 290 20.40 2.55 -18.02
C LEU A 290 21.72 3.21 -18.39
N SER A 291 22.81 2.44 -18.42
CA SER A 291 24.16 2.94 -18.73
C SER A 291 24.24 3.47 -20.17
N GLU A 292 23.73 2.72 -21.15
CA GLU A 292 23.68 3.12 -22.57
C GLU A 292 22.87 4.43 -22.75
N LYS A 293 21.67 4.52 -22.16
CA LYS A 293 20.84 5.72 -22.25
C LYS A 293 21.47 6.94 -21.56
N LEU A 294 22.19 6.72 -20.44
CA LEU A 294 22.90 7.80 -19.75
C LEU A 294 24.12 8.26 -20.56
N GLU A 295 24.90 7.33 -21.11
CA GLU A 295 26.07 7.62 -21.94
C GLU A 295 25.67 8.43 -23.18
N ASP A 296 24.61 8.03 -23.88
CA ASP A 296 24.06 8.78 -25.02
C ASP A 296 23.69 10.23 -24.67
N LYS A 297 23.21 10.46 -23.44
CA LYS A 297 22.82 11.80 -22.96
C LYS A 297 24.00 12.61 -22.41
N MET A 298 25.06 11.94 -21.94
CA MET A 298 26.29 12.58 -21.49
C MET A 298 27.22 12.96 -22.66
N LYS A 299 26.99 12.40 -23.85
CA LYS A 299 27.77 12.70 -25.05
C LYS A 299 27.67 14.17 -25.47
N GLY A 300 28.80 14.81 -25.75
CA GLY A 300 28.87 16.24 -26.11
C GLY A 300 28.70 17.18 -24.91
N THR A 301 28.83 16.68 -23.68
CA THR A 301 28.68 17.45 -22.44
C THR A 301 29.99 17.45 -21.64
N VAL A 302 30.07 18.25 -20.58
CA VAL A 302 31.26 18.30 -19.71
C VAL A 302 31.52 17.00 -18.93
N VAL A 303 30.52 16.10 -18.88
CA VAL A 303 30.62 14.78 -18.22
C VAL A 303 30.68 13.62 -19.22
N GLU A 304 30.98 13.89 -20.48
CA GLU A 304 31.19 12.86 -21.50
C GLU A 304 32.25 11.84 -21.06
N GLY A 305 31.98 10.56 -21.31
CA GLY A 305 32.89 9.46 -20.97
C GLY A 305 32.92 9.09 -19.48
N THR A 306 32.09 9.68 -18.62
CA THR A 306 32.09 9.33 -17.18
C THR A 306 31.73 7.86 -16.94
N ILE A 307 30.74 7.33 -17.66
CA ILE A 307 30.33 5.92 -17.56
C ILE A 307 31.49 5.00 -17.94
N GLN A 308 32.13 5.27 -19.07
CA GLN A 308 33.32 4.55 -19.56
C GLN A 308 34.45 4.59 -18.51
N GLN A 309 34.79 5.78 -18.01
CA GLN A 309 35.85 5.94 -17.00
C GLN A 309 35.59 5.19 -15.68
N LEU A 310 34.33 4.96 -15.33
CA LEU A 310 33.95 4.31 -14.08
C LEU A 310 33.89 2.79 -14.19
N PHE A 311 33.29 2.30 -15.28
CA PHE A 311 32.82 0.92 -15.39
C PHE A 311 33.43 0.15 -16.57
N GLU A 312 34.05 0.81 -17.55
CA GLU A 312 34.65 0.13 -18.70
C GLU A 312 36.00 -0.50 -18.31
N GLY A 313 36.11 -1.80 -18.53
CA GLY A 313 37.38 -2.53 -18.60
C GLY A 313 37.53 -3.24 -19.94
N HIS A 314 38.66 -3.88 -20.14
CA HIS A 314 38.94 -4.57 -21.39
C HIS A 314 39.51 -5.97 -21.19
N HIS A 315 39.02 -6.91 -22.00
CA HIS A 315 39.61 -8.25 -22.12
C HIS A 315 40.07 -8.52 -23.56
N MET A 316 41.00 -9.45 -23.67
CA MET A 316 41.53 -9.97 -24.91
C MET A 316 41.09 -11.42 -25.06
N ASN A 317 40.25 -11.68 -26.06
CA ASN A 317 40.01 -13.03 -26.54
C ASN A 317 41.16 -13.43 -27.46
N TYR A 318 41.75 -14.58 -27.23
CA TYR A 318 42.79 -15.11 -28.11
C TYR A 318 42.46 -16.52 -28.59
N ILE A 319 42.88 -16.81 -29.82
CA ILE A 319 42.85 -18.14 -30.41
C ILE A 319 44.24 -18.41 -30.97
N GLU A 320 44.89 -19.46 -30.50
CA GLU A 320 46.24 -19.85 -30.90
C GLU A 320 46.21 -21.27 -31.45
N CYS A 321 46.57 -21.44 -32.71
CA CYS A 321 46.62 -22.76 -33.33
C CYS A 321 47.79 -23.58 -32.78
N ILE A 322 47.59 -24.88 -32.57
CA ILE A 322 48.61 -25.76 -31.98
C ILE A 322 49.65 -26.18 -33.02
N ASN A 323 49.20 -26.50 -34.23
CA ASN A 323 50.01 -27.13 -35.27
C ASN A 323 50.56 -26.13 -36.30
N VAL A 324 50.09 -24.88 -36.28
CA VAL A 324 50.50 -23.81 -37.21
C VAL A 324 50.74 -22.52 -36.44
N ASP A 325 51.70 -21.72 -36.89
CA ASP A 325 52.01 -20.42 -36.31
C ASP A 325 50.97 -19.38 -36.73
N PHE A 326 49.78 -19.48 -36.13
CA PHE A 326 48.66 -18.58 -36.33
C PHE A 326 48.01 -18.25 -34.99
N LYS A 327 47.98 -16.95 -34.66
CA LYS A 327 47.31 -16.40 -33.48
C LYS A 327 46.36 -15.29 -33.89
N SER A 328 45.09 -15.41 -33.49
CA SER A 328 44.08 -14.37 -33.60
C SER A 328 43.85 -13.77 -32.22
N THR A 329 43.83 -12.44 -32.12
CA THR A 329 43.50 -11.73 -30.87
C THR A 329 42.45 -10.68 -31.15
N ARG A 330 41.48 -10.55 -30.25
CA ARG A 330 40.41 -9.55 -30.33
C ARG A 330 40.26 -8.89 -28.98
N LYS A 331 40.43 -7.56 -28.96
CA LYS A 331 40.13 -6.71 -27.81
C LYS A 331 38.63 -6.41 -27.78
N GLU A 332 38.02 -6.57 -26.61
CA GLU A 332 36.62 -6.24 -26.36
C GLU A 332 36.52 -5.45 -25.05
N SER A 333 35.59 -4.50 -25.01
CA SER A 333 35.25 -3.75 -23.80
C SER A 333 34.13 -4.47 -23.04
N PHE A 334 34.13 -4.34 -21.72
CA PHE A 334 33.05 -4.79 -20.85
C PHE A 334 32.73 -3.71 -19.82
N TYR A 335 31.44 -3.60 -19.46
CA TYR A 335 30.98 -2.76 -18.34
C TYR A 335 30.71 -3.60 -17.08
N ASP A 336 30.59 -4.90 -17.27
CA ASP A 336 30.24 -5.86 -16.25
C ASP A 336 30.79 -7.26 -16.58
N LEU A 337 31.01 -8.07 -15.55
CA LEU A 337 31.52 -9.44 -15.70
C LEU A 337 30.54 -10.45 -15.13
N GLN A 338 30.10 -11.37 -16.00
CA GLN A 338 29.21 -12.45 -15.63
C GLN A 338 30.00 -13.67 -15.19
N LEU A 339 29.93 -13.97 -13.89
CA LEU A 339 30.64 -15.06 -13.25
C LEU A 339 29.73 -16.28 -13.08
N ASP A 340 30.26 -17.44 -13.47
CA ASP A 340 29.60 -18.71 -13.26
C ASP A 340 29.58 -19.06 -11.77
N VAL A 341 28.40 -19.29 -11.21
CA VAL A 341 28.23 -19.76 -9.82
C VAL A 341 28.24 -21.28 -9.76
N LYS A 342 27.61 -21.94 -10.73
CA LYS A 342 27.50 -23.40 -10.78
C LYS A 342 28.87 -24.04 -10.90
N GLY A 343 29.20 -24.89 -9.93
CA GLY A 343 30.50 -25.58 -9.87
C GLY A 343 31.66 -24.71 -9.39
N CYS A 344 31.41 -23.46 -8.97
CA CYS A 344 32.42 -22.57 -8.40
C CYS A 344 32.11 -22.34 -6.91
N GLN A 345 33.13 -22.47 -6.04
CA GLN A 345 32.95 -22.30 -4.60
C GLN A 345 33.02 -20.82 -4.16
N ASP A 346 33.75 -20.00 -4.92
CA ASP A 346 33.98 -18.61 -4.62
C ASP A 346 34.24 -17.78 -5.91
N VAL A 347 34.41 -16.46 -5.73
CA VAL A 347 34.73 -15.52 -6.81
C VAL A 347 36.03 -15.89 -7.54
N TYR A 348 37.04 -16.37 -6.84
CA TYR A 348 38.31 -16.72 -7.47
C TYR A 348 38.17 -17.94 -8.38
N ALA A 349 37.43 -18.96 -7.96
CA ALA A 349 37.12 -20.13 -8.78
C ALA A 349 36.36 -19.74 -10.05
N SER A 350 35.46 -18.75 -9.98
CA SER A 350 34.80 -18.22 -11.18
C SER A 350 35.76 -17.51 -12.11
N PHE A 351 36.70 -16.70 -11.60
CA PHE A 351 37.73 -16.06 -12.43
C PHE A 351 38.69 -17.07 -13.05
N ASP A 352 39.05 -18.12 -12.31
CA ASP A 352 39.89 -19.23 -12.82
C ASP A 352 39.22 -19.93 -13.99
N LYS A 353 37.92 -20.20 -13.86
CA LYS A 353 37.09 -20.75 -14.93
C LYS A 353 36.93 -19.77 -16.08
N TYR A 354 36.85 -18.47 -15.81
CA TYR A 354 36.70 -17.43 -16.83
C TYR A 354 37.92 -17.35 -17.76
N VAL A 355 39.13 -17.54 -17.22
CA VAL A 355 40.38 -17.56 -18.00
C VAL A 355 40.82 -18.97 -18.41
N GLU A 356 39.99 -19.98 -18.16
CA GLU A 356 40.29 -21.37 -18.52
C GLU A 356 40.44 -21.51 -20.04
N VAL A 357 41.49 -22.22 -20.46
CA VAL A 357 41.79 -22.40 -21.88
C VAL A 357 40.94 -23.54 -22.44
N GLU A 358 40.03 -23.17 -23.35
CA GLU A 358 39.22 -24.10 -24.13
C GLU A 358 40.05 -24.71 -25.27
N GLN A 359 40.04 -26.04 -25.39
CA GLN A 359 40.67 -26.74 -26.51
C GLN A 359 39.65 -26.99 -27.62
N LEU A 360 39.92 -26.44 -28.80
CA LEU A 360 39.13 -26.57 -30.01
C LEU A 360 39.65 -27.74 -30.83
N GLU A 361 39.10 -28.93 -30.58
CA GLU A 361 39.50 -30.19 -31.23
C GLU A 361 38.29 -30.91 -31.87
N GLY A 362 38.56 -31.93 -32.69
CA GLY A 362 37.52 -32.76 -33.31
C GLY A 362 36.60 -31.97 -34.23
N ASP A 363 35.28 -32.05 -33.99
CA ASP A 363 34.26 -31.33 -34.76
C ASP A 363 34.24 -29.82 -34.45
N ASN A 364 34.90 -29.38 -33.37
CA ASN A 364 34.98 -27.98 -32.93
C ASN A 364 36.27 -27.26 -33.38
N LYS A 365 37.02 -27.82 -34.33
CA LYS A 365 38.26 -27.22 -34.87
C LYS A 365 38.05 -25.78 -35.34
N TYR A 366 39.04 -24.93 -35.10
CA TYR A 366 39.02 -23.54 -35.52
C TYR A 366 39.36 -23.39 -37.01
N HIS A 367 38.57 -22.62 -37.77
CA HIS A 367 38.89 -22.31 -39.16
C HIS A 367 39.87 -21.13 -39.25
N ALA A 368 41.16 -21.42 -39.25
CA ALA A 368 42.22 -20.43 -39.42
C ALA A 368 42.38 -20.08 -40.90
N ASP A 369 41.77 -18.99 -41.36
CA ASP A 369 41.80 -18.42 -42.73
C ASP A 369 42.62 -19.21 -43.78
N LYS A 370 43.95 -18.99 -43.82
CA LYS A 370 44.87 -19.56 -44.82
C LYS A 370 45.31 -21.00 -44.53
N HIS A 371 45.00 -21.52 -43.35
CA HIS A 371 45.42 -22.82 -42.81
C HIS A 371 44.26 -23.83 -42.65
N GLY A 372 43.02 -23.44 -42.94
CA GLY A 372 41.85 -24.31 -42.83
C GLY A 372 41.50 -24.68 -41.38
N LEU A 373 40.84 -25.83 -41.19
CA LEU A 373 40.46 -26.33 -39.86
C LEU A 373 41.68 -26.82 -39.07
N GLN A 374 41.92 -26.22 -37.91
CA GLN A 374 43.06 -26.47 -37.05
C GLN A 374 42.63 -26.72 -35.61
N ASP A 375 43.40 -27.56 -34.92
CA ASP A 375 43.29 -27.66 -33.47
C ASP A 375 43.88 -26.38 -32.85
N ALA A 376 43.12 -25.75 -31.96
CA ALA A 376 43.49 -24.44 -31.41
C ALA A 376 43.14 -24.34 -29.92
N LYS A 377 43.85 -23.45 -29.23
CA LYS A 377 43.55 -23.04 -27.86
C LYS A 377 42.83 -21.71 -27.91
N LYS A 378 41.68 -21.63 -27.25
CA LYS A 378 40.89 -20.40 -27.11
C LYS A 378 40.85 -20.01 -25.64
N GLY A 379 41.08 -18.74 -25.34
CA GLY A 379 41.04 -18.25 -23.97
C GLY A 379 40.79 -16.76 -23.90
N VAL A 380 40.65 -16.27 -22.67
CA VAL A 380 40.39 -14.86 -22.36
C VAL A 380 41.37 -14.41 -21.29
N LEU A 381 41.98 -13.24 -21.47
CA LEU A 381 42.81 -12.57 -20.47
C LEU A 381 42.42 -11.10 -20.36
N PHE A 382 42.54 -10.52 -19.18
CA PHE A 382 42.18 -9.13 -18.93
C PHE A 382 43.34 -8.19 -19.29
N ILE A 383 43.05 -7.12 -20.03
CA ILE A 383 44.02 -6.07 -20.34
C ILE A 383 44.07 -5.09 -19.18
N ASP A 384 42.89 -4.70 -18.69
CA ASP A 384 42.69 -3.79 -17.57
C ASP A 384 41.30 -4.04 -16.95
N PHE A 385 41.15 -3.60 -15.69
CA PHE A 385 39.88 -3.61 -14.98
C PHE A 385 39.39 -2.16 -14.72
N PRO A 386 38.08 -1.93 -14.57
CA PRO A 386 37.54 -0.61 -14.26
C PRO A 386 37.78 -0.20 -12.79
N PRO A 387 37.74 1.11 -12.45
CA PRO A 387 37.75 1.58 -11.07
C PRO A 387 36.59 1.05 -10.22
N VAL A 388 35.41 0.89 -10.82
CA VAL A 388 34.23 0.27 -10.21
C VAL A 388 33.90 -1.02 -10.94
N LEU A 389 34.17 -2.15 -10.29
CA LEU A 389 33.99 -3.48 -10.87
C LEU A 389 32.61 -4.04 -10.49
N GLN A 390 31.81 -4.36 -11.51
CA GLN A 390 30.49 -4.96 -11.37
C GLN A 390 30.56 -6.44 -11.73
N LEU A 391 30.26 -7.32 -10.76
CA LEU A 391 30.27 -8.77 -10.93
C LEU A 391 28.87 -9.32 -10.80
N GLN A 392 28.32 -9.86 -11.87
CA GLN A 392 27.02 -10.53 -11.89
C GLN A 392 27.22 -12.02 -11.69
N LEU A 393 26.55 -12.55 -10.68
CA LEU A 393 26.60 -13.96 -10.35
C LEU A 393 25.47 -14.64 -11.12
N LYS A 394 25.81 -15.52 -12.07
CA LYS A 394 24.84 -16.28 -12.88
C LYS A 394 24.08 -17.29 -12.03
N ARG A 395 23.15 -16.80 -11.22
CA ARG A 395 22.26 -17.59 -10.36
C ARG A 395 20.96 -17.98 -11.04
N PHE A 396 20.72 -17.54 -12.26
CA PHE A 396 19.55 -17.92 -13.03
C PHE A 396 20.04 -18.54 -14.34
N GLU A 397 19.67 -19.79 -14.56
CA GLU A 397 20.01 -20.51 -15.79
C GLU A 397 18.78 -21.28 -16.29
N TYR A 398 18.75 -21.52 -17.59
CA TYR A 398 17.72 -22.35 -18.19
C TYR A 398 18.13 -23.83 -18.13
N ASP A 399 17.34 -24.65 -17.44
CA ASP A 399 17.55 -26.09 -17.36
C ASP A 399 16.89 -26.77 -18.58
N PHE A 400 17.72 -27.12 -19.57
CA PHE A 400 17.26 -27.78 -20.80
C PHE A 400 16.57 -29.12 -20.57
N MET A 401 16.90 -29.84 -19.48
CA MET A 401 16.27 -31.13 -19.18
C MET A 401 14.87 -30.95 -18.59
N ARG A 402 14.65 -29.83 -17.88
CA ARG A 402 13.39 -29.53 -17.19
C ARG A 402 12.52 -28.51 -17.92
N ASP A 403 13.00 -27.99 -19.05
CA ASP A 403 12.34 -26.95 -19.86
C ASP A 403 11.85 -25.78 -19.00
N THR A 404 12.71 -25.33 -18.08
CA THR A 404 12.34 -24.27 -17.13
C THR A 404 13.55 -23.49 -16.63
N MET A 405 13.33 -22.24 -16.29
CA MET A 405 14.32 -21.41 -15.62
C MET A 405 14.48 -21.89 -14.16
N VAL A 406 15.72 -22.01 -13.70
CA VAL A 406 16.04 -22.44 -12.33
C VAL A 406 16.95 -21.41 -11.65
N LYS A 407 16.76 -21.25 -10.33
CA LYS A 407 17.64 -20.43 -9.50
C LYS A 407 18.68 -21.32 -8.80
N ILE A 408 19.96 -20.99 -9.00
CA ILE A 408 21.11 -21.64 -8.39
C ILE A 408 21.35 -21.03 -7.01
N ASN A 409 20.95 -21.78 -5.98
CA ASN A 409 21.09 -21.37 -4.59
C ASN A 409 22.35 -21.95 -3.92
N ASP A 410 23.28 -22.50 -4.71
CA ASP A 410 24.53 -23.06 -4.21
C ASP A 410 25.34 -22.03 -3.40
N ARG A 411 26.09 -22.52 -2.42
CA ARG A 411 26.96 -21.69 -1.59
C ARG A 411 28.10 -21.15 -2.45
N TYR A 412 28.24 -19.83 -2.47
CA TYR A 412 29.21 -19.11 -3.26
C TYR A 412 29.79 -17.96 -2.44
N GLU A 413 31.07 -18.05 -2.12
CA GLU A 413 31.73 -17.07 -1.27
C GLU A 413 32.30 -15.89 -2.08
N PHE A 414 32.23 -14.70 -1.49
CA PHE A 414 32.87 -13.50 -2.03
C PHE A 414 33.53 -12.72 -0.89
N PRO A 415 34.79 -12.29 -1.07
CA PRO A 415 35.57 -11.68 -0.01
C PRO A 415 35.28 -10.17 0.14
N LEU A 416 35.59 -9.62 1.31
CA LEU A 416 35.53 -8.17 1.52
C LEU A 416 36.58 -7.42 0.68
N GLN A 417 37.75 -8.05 0.49
CA GLN A 417 38.82 -7.58 -0.38
C GLN A 417 39.09 -8.61 -1.48
N LEU A 418 39.07 -8.15 -2.72
CA LEU A 418 39.28 -8.97 -3.92
C LEU A 418 40.59 -8.53 -4.58
N ASP A 419 41.59 -9.42 -4.60
CA ASP A 419 42.88 -9.17 -5.25
C ASP A 419 42.94 -9.92 -6.59
N LEU A 420 42.79 -9.18 -7.70
CA LEU A 420 42.86 -9.74 -9.05
C LEU A 420 44.29 -9.78 -9.61
N ASP A 421 45.28 -9.24 -8.89
CA ASP A 421 46.69 -9.36 -9.23
C ASP A 421 47.37 -10.55 -8.54
N ARG A 422 46.60 -11.33 -7.77
CA ARG A 422 47.09 -12.54 -7.11
C ARG A 422 47.73 -13.52 -8.10
N ASP A 423 48.59 -14.39 -7.57
CA ASP A 423 49.26 -15.43 -8.34
C ASP A 423 50.05 -14.87 -9.55
N ASP A 424 50.75 -13.75 -9.33
CA ASP A 424 51.55 -13.00 -10.34
C ASP A 424 50.74 -12.45 -11.52
N GLY A 425 49.51 -12.01 -11.24
CA GLY A 425 48.61 -11.43 -12.23
C GLY A 425 48.13 -12.47 -13.24
N LYS A 426 47.76 -13.68 -12.79
CA LYS A 426 47.40 -14.79 -13.68
C LYS A 426 46.24 -14.49 -14.63
N TYR A 427 45.35 -13.58 -14.24
CA TYR A 427 44.20 -13.17 -15.04
C TYR A 427 44.56 -12.10 -16.08
N LEU A 428 45.70 -11.43 -15.91
CA LEU A 428 46.12 -10.32 -16.75
C LEU A 428 46.84 -10.81 -18.01
N SER A 429 46.66 -10.07 -19.09
CA SER A 429 47.43 -10.26 -20.32
C SER A 429 48.90 -9.87 -20.11
N PRO A 430 49.84 -10.42 -20.90
CA PRO A 430 51.26 -10.08 -20.78
C PRO A 430 51.56 -8.58 -20.96
N ASP A 431 50.72 -7.89 -21.75
CA ASP A 431 50.86 -6.47 -22.08
C ASP A 431 50.06 -5.55 -21.13
N ALA A 432 49.42 -6.11 -20.10
CA ALA A 432 48.64 -5.35 -19.13
C ALA A 432 49.52 -4.38 -18.31
N ASP A 433 48.99 -3.21 -18.00
CA ASP A 433 49.68 -2.24 -17.13
C ASP A 433 49.69 -2.74 -15.68
N ARG A 434 50.85 -3.21 -15.22
CA ARG A 434 51.06 -3.70 -13.85
C ARG A 434 51.41 -2.60 -12.84
N ASN A 435 51.44 -1.33 -13.25
CA ASN A 435 51.68 -0.23 -12.32
C ASN A 435 50.45 0.08 -11.44
N VAL A 436 49.25 -0.26 -11.91
CA VAL A 436 47.99 -0.07 -11.18
C VAL A 436 47.59 -1.41 -10.55
N ARG A 437 47.54 -1.45 -9.21
CA ARG A 437 47.14 -2.66 -8.50
C ARG A 437 45.64 -2.90 -8.58
N ASN A 438 45.22 -4.06 -9.04
CA ASN A 438 43.81 -4.48 -9.09
C ASN A 438 43.33 -5.08 -7.76
N LEU A 439 43.55 -4.32 -6.68
CA LEU A 439 43.02 -4.63 -5.35
C LEU A 439 41.71 -3.85 -5.14
N TYR A 440 40.65 -4.57 -4.83
CA TYR A 440 39.30 -4.03 -4.71
C TYR A 440 38.70 -4.25 -3.33
N THR A 441 37.88 -3.30 -2.89
CA THR A 441 37.09 -3.37 -1.66
C THR A 441 35.60 -3.45 -2.00
N LEU A 442 34.89 -4.40 -1.39
CA LEU A 442 33.46 -4.67 -1.65
C LEU A 442 32.58 -3.47 -1.24
N HIS A 443 31.92 -2.81 -2.18
CA HIS A 443 31.05 -1.66 -1.89
C HIS A 443 29.60 -2.07 -1.61
N SER A 444 29.04 -2.94 -2.45
CA SER A 444 27.63 -3.33 -2.38
C SER A 444 27.40 -4.80 -2.72
N VAL A 445 26.36 -5.37 -2.10
CA VAL A 445 25.87 -6.73 -2.32
C VAL A 445 24.37 -6.65 -2.63
N LEU A 446 23.99 -6.92 -3.88
CA LEU A 446 22.59 -6.95 -4.29
C LEU A 446 22.06 -8.37 -4.15
N VAL A 447 20.92 -8.50 -3.50
CA VAL A 447 20.36 -9.77 -3.04
C VAL A 447 18.98 -9.99 -3.61
N HIS A 448 18.71 -11.23 -4.00
CA HIS A 448 17.40 -11.70 -4.39
C HIS A 448 16.94 -12.80 -3.45
N SER A 449 15.81 -12.59 -2.80
CA SER A 449 15.15 -13.56 -1.93
C SER A 449 13.89 -14.11 -2.59
N GLY A 450 13.89 -15.41 -2.90
CA GLY A 450 12.75 -16.06 -3.57
C GLY A 450 13.17 -16.97 -4.71
N GLY A 451 12.18 -17.35 -5.52
CA GLY A 451 12.33 -18.25 -6.66
C GLY A 451 12.29 -17.52 -8.00
N VAL A 452 12.25 -18.28 -9.08
CA VAL A 452 12.32 -17.76 -10.47
C VAL A 452 11.07 -16.98 -10.87
N HIS A 453 9.90 -17.36 -10.35
CA HIS A 453 8.61 -16.75 -10.70
C HIS A 453 8.17 -15.64 -9.74
N GLY A 454 9.03 -15.27 -8.79
CA GLY A 454 8.70 -14.29 -7.77
C GLY A 454 9.70 -14.28 -6.64
N GLY A 455 10.05 -13.07 -6.23
CA GLY A 455 10.95 -12.82 -5.13
C GLY A 455 11.12 -11.33 -4.89
N HIS A 456 11.98 -11.01 -3.93
CA HIS A 456 12.18 -9.68 -3.42
C HIS A 456 13.65 -9.27 -3.56
N TYR A 457 13.88 -8.05 -4.02
CA TYR A 457 15.21 -7.52 -4.32
C TYR A 457 15.54 -6.39 -3.35
N TYR A 458 16.75 -6.42 -2.82
CA TYR A 458 17.27 -5.39 -1.91
C TYR A 458 18.80 -5.35 -1.99
N ALA A 459 19.41 -4.31 -1.44
CA ALA A 459 20.87 -4.15 -1.47
C ALA A 459 21.45 -3.91 -0.08
N PHE A 460 22.59 -4.53 0.22
CA PHE A 460 23.47 -4.11 1.30
C PHE A 460 24.55 -3.21 0.72
N ILE A 461 24.74 -2.02 1.30
CA ILE A 461 25.65 -1.00 0.76
C ILE A 461 26.51 -0.45 1.89
N ARG A 462 27.78 -0.14 1.57
CA ARG A 462 28.71 0.60 2.43
C ARG A 462 29.03 1.97 1.81
N PRO A 463 28.21 3.01 2.05
CA PRO A 463 28.36 4.31 1.38
C PRO A 463 29.74 4.96 1.53
N THR A 464 30.38 4.75 2.69
CA THR A 464 31.70 5.31 3.02
C THR A 464 32.82 4.26 2.99
N LEU A 465 32.53 3.02 2.56
CA LEU A 465 33.43 1.87 2.67
C LEU A 465 33.96 1.60 4.10
N SER A 466 33.24 2.07 5.12
CA SER A 466 33.50 1.75 6.53
C SER A 466 33.03 0.34 6.89
N ASP A 467 33.16 -0.09 8.15
CA ASP A 467 32.68 -1.41 8.58
C ASP A 467 31.15 -1.49 8.73
N GLN A 468 30.46 -0.34 8.77
CA GLN A 468 29.01 -0.28 8.92
C GLN A 468 28.31 -0.58 7.59
N TRP A 469 27.47 -1.61 7.60
CA TRP A 469 26.59 -1.95 6.49
C TRP A 469 25.20 -1.34 6.67
N PHE A 470 24.57 -1.02 5.55
CA PHE A 470 23.18 -0.57 5.52
C PHE A 470 22.40 -1.44 4.53
N LYS A 471 21.25 -1.96 4.96
CA LYS A 471 20.31 -2.67 4.11
C LYS A 471 19.27 -1.70 3.57
N PHE A 472 19.30 -1.51 2.26
CA PHE A 472 18.33 -0.73 1.49
C PHE A 472 17.27 -1.67 0.95
N ASP A 473 16.14 -1.73 1.67
CA ASP A 473 15.00 -2.59 1.41
C ASP A 473 13.79 -1.71 1.06
N ASP A 474 13.74 -1.30 -0.21
CA ASP A 474 12.81 -0.31 -0.73
C ASP A 474 12.72 0.94 0.16
N GLU A 475 11.58 1.18 0.81
CA GLU A 475 11.30 2.38 1.61
C GLU A 475 12.11 2.40 2.92
N ARG A 476 12.58 1.23 3.35
CA ARG A 476 13.24 1.04 4.62
C ARG A 476 14.75 0.91 4.45
N VAL A 477 15.48 1.67 5.26
CA VAL A 477 16.94 1.54 5.35
C VAL A 477 17.29 1.17 6.79
N THR A 478 17.97 0.05 7.01
CA THR A 478 18.41 -0.38 8.36
C THR A 478 19.93 -0.51 8.43
N LYS A 479 20.50 -0.32 9.62
CA LYS A 479 21.88 -0.69 9.91
C LYS A 479 21.96 -2.20 10.09
N GLU A 480 22.95 -2.83 9.48
CA GLU A 480 23.18 -4.27 9.59
C GLU A 480 24.64 -4.57 9.89
N ASP A 481 24.90 -5.76 10.41
CA ASP A 481 26.25 -6.25 10.63
C ASP A 481 26.85 -6.85 9.34
N ALA A 482 28.18 -7.00 9.33
CA ALA A 482 28.90 -7.55 8.19
C ALA A 482 28.54 -9.03 7.92
N LYS A 483 28.21 -9.80 8.96
CA LYS A 483 27.86 -11.22 8.81
C LYS A 483 26.58 -11.38 7.98
N ARG A 484 25.58 -10.56 8.25
CA ARG A 484 24.30 -10.51 7.50
C ARG A 484 24.50 -10.03 6.08
N ALA A 485 25.34 -9.03 5.86
CA ALA A 485 25.59 -8.48 4.53
C ALA A 485 26.47 -9.37 3.65
N LEU A 486 27.36 -10.18 4.24
CA LEU A 486 28.27 -11.09 3.52
C LEU A 486 27.88 -12.57 3.69
N GLU A 487 28.19 -13.17 4.85
CA GLU A 487 28.14 -14.62 5.06
C GLU A 487 26.75 -15.21 4.83
N GLU A 488 25.70 -14.50 5.27
CA GLU A 488 24.33 -14.95 5.09
C GLU A 488 23.86 -14.88 3.63
N GLN A 489 24.58 -14.15 2.77
CA GLN A 489 24.25 -13.96 1.35
C GLN A 489 25.02 -14.87 0.39
N TYR A 490 25.91 -15.75 0.91
CA TYR A 490 26.61 -16.75 0.11
C TYR A 490 25.65 -17.80 -0.48
N GLY A 491 24.46 -17.97 0.08
CA GLY A 491 23.54 -19.05 -0.26
C GLY A 491 23.96 -20.37 0.39
N GLY A 492 23.58 -21.47 -0.24
CA GLY A 492 23.85 -22.82 0.23
C GLY A 492 22.71 -23.43 1.04
N GLU A 493 23.00 -24.55 1.66
CA GLU A 493 22.10 -25.24 2.57
C GLU A 493 22.52 -24.96 4.01
N GLU A 494 21.55 -24.64 4.85
CA GLU A 494 21.76 -24.51 6.28
C GLU A 494 21.50 -25.87 6.93
N GLU A 495 22.55 -26.43 7.56
CA GLU A 495 22.46 -27.63 8.36
C GLU A 495 22.16 -27.24 9.81
N LEU A 496 21.00 -27.67 10.32
CA LEU A 496 20.73 -27.54 11.74
C LEU A 496 21.69 -28.46 12.52
N PRO A 497 22.22 -28.02 13.69
CA PRO A 497 23.13 -28.85 14.48
C PRO A 497 22.50 -30.21 14.83
N GLN A 498 23.29 -31.28 14.72
CA GLN A 498 22.85 -32.65 14.98
C GLN A 498 22.24 -32.77 16.37
N THR A 499 20.96 -33.10 16.44
CA THR A 499 20.24 -33.26 17.71
C THR A 499 20.53 -34.59 18.42
N ASN A 500 21.35 -35.51 17.87
CA ASN A 500 21.64 -36.82 18.47
C ASN A 500 23.03 -37.41 18.07
N PRO A 501 24.03 -37.50 18.98
CA PRO A 501 25.35 -38.09 18.70
C PRO A 501 25.39 -39.63 18.54
N GLY A 502 24.26 -40.29 18.24
CA GLY A 502 24.16 -41.76 18.31
C GLY A 502 23.23 -42.44 17.31
N LEU A 503 22.62 -41.70 16.38
CA LEU A 503 21.78 -42.27 15.32
C LEU A 503 22.29 -41.76 13.97
N ASN A 504 22.78 -42.66 13.11
CA ASN A 504 23.28 -42.35 11.76
C ASN A 504 22.13 -41.96 10.80
N ASN A 505 21.44 -40.86 11.05
CA ASN A 505 20.56 -40.22 10.05
C ASN A 505 21.23 -38.96 9.51
N THR A 506 21.17 -38.76 8.19
CA THR A 506 21.66 -37.57 7.51
C THR A 506 20.93 -36.30 8.01
N PRO A 507 21.65 -35.21 8.33
CA PRO A 507 21.03 -33.96 8.80
C PRO A 507 20.00 -33.41 7.82
N PHE A 508 18.91 -32.82 8.33
CA PHE A 508 17.93 -32.08 7.51
C PHE A 508 18.56 -30.78 7.02
N LYS A 509 18.59 -30.60 5.70
CA LYS A 509 19.19 -29.45 5.03
C LYS A 509 18.07 -28.56 4.48
N PHE A 510 18.11 -27.27 4.78
CA PHE A 510 17.21 -26.27 4.16
C PHE A 510 18.01 -25.35 3.26
N THR A 511 17.61 -25.25 1.99
CA THR A 511 18.23 -24.34 1.03
C THR A 511 17.91 -22.88 1.36
N LYS A 512 18.93 -22.03 1.41
CA LYS A 512 18.77 -20.57 1.55
C LYS A 512 18.31 -19.98 0.22
N TYR A 513 17.09 -19.47 0.19
CA TYR A 513 16.50 -18.82 -0.99
C TYR A 513 16.87 -17.34 -1.13
N SER A 514 17.58 -16.76 -0.15
CA SER A 514 18.17 -15.43 -0.21
C SER A 514 19.66 -15.56 -0.49
N ASN A 515 20.13 -14.95 -1.57
CA ASN A 515 21.54 -14.95 -1.95
C ASN A 515 21.89 -13.76 -2.85
N ALA A 516 23.16 -13.40 -2.82
CA ALA A 516 23.70 -12.32 -3.66
C ALA A 516 23.66 -12.74 -5.13
N TYR A 517 23.18 -11.85 -6.01
CA TYR A 517 23.19 -12.06 -7.46
C TYR A 517 24.06 -11.04 -8.19
N MET A 518 24.46 -9.94 -7.55
CA MET A 518 25.39 -8.95 -8.09
C MET A 518 26.22 -8.34 -6.97
N LEU A 519 27.51 -8.15 -7.24
CA LEU A 519 28.49 -7.55 -6.33
C LEU A 519 29.10 -6.32 -7.00
N VAL A 520 29.33 -5.27 -6.22
CA VAL A 520 30.02 -4.07 -6.69
C VAL A 520 31.26 -3.85 -5.83
N TYR A 521 32.39 -3.68 -6.49
CA TYR A 521 33.71 -3.51 -5.88
C TYR A 521 34.33 -2.20 -6.35
N ILE A 522 35.07 -1.52 -5.47
CA ILE A 522 35.79 -0.27 -5.80
C ILE A 522 37.28 -0.50 -5.63
N ARG A 523 38.09 -0.11 -6.63
CA ARG A 523 39.55 -0.24 -6.58
C ARG A 523 40.12 0.64 -5.47
N GLU A 524 41.00 0.09 -4.64
CA GLU A 524 41.52 0.79 -3.46
C GLU A 524 42.31 2.05 -3.85
N SER A 525 43.05 2.04 -4.96
CA SER A 525 43.79 3.22 -5.45
C SER A 525 42.90 4.35 -5.95
N ASP A 526 41.67 4.04 -6.39
CA ASP A 526 40.71 5.02 -6.92
C ASP A 526 39.70 5.48 -5.85
N LYS A 527 39.76 4.91 -4.64
CA LYS A 527 38.79 5.11 -3.56
C LYS A 527 38.49 6.58 -3.26
N ASP A 528 39.51 7.41 -3.07
CA ASP A 528 39.34 8.83 -2.71
C ASP A 528 38.70 9.65 -3.84
N LYS A 529 38.92 9.23 -5.10
CA LYS A 529 38.30 9.85 -6.28
C LYS A 529 36.84 9.43 -6.41
N ILE A 530 36.53 8.16 -6.16
CA ILE A 530 35.19 7.59 -6.34
C ILE A 530 34.25 7.95 -5.18
N ILE A 531 34.73 7.84 -3.94
CA ILE A 531 34.01 8.19 -2.70
C ILE A 531 34.29 9.66 -2.35
N CYS A 532 34.07 10.55 -3.32
CA CYS A 532 34.28 11.98 -3.14
C CYS A 532 33.13 12.65 -2.37
N ASN A 533 33.38 13.84 -1.82
CA ASN A 533 32.30 14.67 -1.28
C ASN A 533 31.42 15.24 -2.41
N VAL A 534 30.10 15.26 -2.17
CA VAL A 534 29.13 15.87 -3.08
C VAL A 534 28.35 16.90 -2.29
N ASP A 535 28.63 18.16 -2.59
CA ASP A 535 28.04 19.29 -1.89
C ASP A 535 26.89 19.88 -2.68
N GLU A 536 26.10 20.75 -2.03
CA GLU A 536 25.02 21.47 -2.69
C GLU A 536 25.51 22.18 -3.97
N LYS A 537 26.73 22.75 -3.93
CA LYS A 537 27.40 23.47 -5.03
C LYS A 537 27.57 22.66 -6.31
N ASP A 538 27.58 21.33 -6.23
CA ASP A 538 27.68 20.44 -7.39
C ASP A 538 26.34 20.33 -8.15
N ILE A 539 25.25 20.80 -7.55
CA ILE A 539 23.90 20.80 -8.12
C ILE A 539 23.63 22.15 -8.78
N ALA A 540 23.24 22.13 -10.05
CA ALA A 540 22.94 23.35 -10.80
C ALA A 540 21.82 24.19 -10.15
N GLU A 541 21.96 25.51 -10.19
CA GLU A 541 21.05 26.44 -9.51
C GLU A 541 19.59 26.32 -9.98
N HIS A 542 19.37 26.18 -11.30
CA HIS A 542 18.03 26.03 -11.87
C HIS A 542 17.33 24.75 -11.38
N LEU A 543 18.08 23.68 -11.13
CA LEU A 543 17.55 22.44 -10.56
C LEU A 543 17.14 22.63 -9.10
N ARG A 544 17.94 23.33 -8.29
CA ARG A 544 17.61 23.58 -6.88
C ARG A 544 16.34 24.41 -6.77
N ILE A 545 16.26 25.53 -7.49
CA ILE A 545 15.09 26.41 -7.50
C ILE A 545 13.83 25.63 -7.91
N ARG A 546 13.92 24.82 -8.96
CA ARG A 546 12.80 24.01 -9.45
C ARG A 546 12.33 22.99 -8.40
N LEU A 547 13.26 22.21 -7.86
CA LEU A 547 12.93 21.11 -6.95
C LEU A 547 12.46 21.63 -5.57
N GLU A 548 12.97 22.78 -5.15
CA GLU A 548 12.48 23.49 -3.96
C GLU A 548 11.03 23.96 -4.15
N LYS A 549 10.73 24.58 -5.30
CA LYS A 549 9.36 24.98 -5.64
C LYS A 549 8.40 23.79 -5.70
N ASP A 550 8.84 22.66 -6.28
CA ASP A 550 8.04 21.43 -6.32
C ASP A 550 7.77 20.87 -4.91
N ARG A 551 8.75 21.00 -3.99
CA ARG A 551 8.62 20.61 -2.58
C ARG A 551 7.59 21.50 -1.87
N GLU A 552 7.74 22.82 -1.96
CA GLU A 552 6.82 23.79 -1.35
C GLU A 552 5.37 23.60 -1.83
N GLU A 553 5.17 23.40 -3.15
CA GLU A 553 3.83 23.18 -3.70
C GLU A 553 3.21 21.87 -3.20
N LYS A 554 4.00 20.81 -3.06
CA LYS A 554 3.54 19.53 -2.54
C LYS A 554 3.16 19.63 -1.06
N GLU A 555 3.95 20.34 -0.26
CA GLU A 555 3.62 20.60 1.15
C GLU A 555 2.34 21.43 1.29
N ARG A 556 2.17 22.46 0.46
CA ARG A 556 0.93 23.25 0.40
C ARG A 556 -0.27 22.37 0.10
N ARG A 557 -0.20 21.52 -0.94
CA ARG A 557 -1.29 20.59 -1.29
C ARG A 557 -1.59 19.59 -0.16
N LYS A 558 -0.56 19.08 0.52
CA LYS A 558 -0.72 18.18 1.68
C LYS A 558 -1.44 18.88 2.82
N LYS A 559 -1.07 20.13 3.11
CA LYS A 559 -1.73 20.96 4.12
C LYS A 559 -3.19 21.24 3.77
N GLU A 560 -3.47 21.62 2.52
CA GLU A 560 -4.84 21.83 2.02
C GLU A 560 -5.70 20.56 2.14
N LYS A 561 -5.16 19.38 1.81
CA LYS A 561 -5.87 18.09 1.99
C LYS A 561 -6.12 17.77 3.46
N ALA A 562 -5.11 17.96 4.32
CA ALA A 562 -5.23 17.73 5.76
C ALA A 562 -6.29 18.65 6.38
N GLU A 563 -6.31 19.92 5.97
CA GLU A 563 -7.33 20.89 6.38
C GLU A 563 -8.71 20.50 5.84
N ALA A 564 -8.83 20.10 4.58
CA ALA A 564 -10.11 19.67 3.99
C ALA A 564 -10.73 18.49 4.74
N HIS A 565 -9.92 17.53 5.20
CA HIS A 565 -10.38 16.37 5.97
C HIS A 565 -11.05 16.76 7.32
N LEU A 566 -10.77 17.95 7.86
CA LEU A 566 -11.38 18.44 9.11
C LEU A 566 -12.79 19.01 8.93
N TYR A 567 -13.22 19.27 7.68
CA TYR A 567 -14.54 19.84 7.37
C TYR A 567 -15.48 18.80 6.76
N THR A 568 -16.78 19.08 6.85
CA THR A 568 -17.82 18.34 6.14
C THR A 568 -18.86 19.32 5.60
N ILE A 569 -19.57 18.89 4.57
CA ILE A 569 -20.68 19.65 3.98
C ILE A 569 -22.00 19.08 4.51
N ILE A 570 -22.88 19.97 4.98
CA ILE A 570 -24.27 19.68 5.32
C ILE A 570 -25.17 20.42 4.33
N LYS A 571 -26.13 19.73 3.72
CA LYS A 571 -27.13 20.31 2.82
C LYS A 571 -28.46 20.41 3.54
N VAL A 572 -29.05 21.60 3.57
CA VAL A 572 -30.30 21.88 4.31
C VAL A 572 -31.38 22.36 3.35
N ALA A 573 -32.40 21.52 3.15
CA ALA A 573 -33.57 21.85 2.33
C ALA A 573 -34.69 22.47 3.20
N ARG A 574 -35.44 23.42 2.63
CA ARG A 574 -36.60 24.09 3.23
C ARG A 574 -37.83 24.00 2.33
N ASP A 575 -39.00 24.34 2.85
CA ASP A 575 -40.25 24.43 2.09
C ASP A 575 -40.12 25.34 0.84
N ASP A 576 -39.33 26.43 0.93
CA ASP A 576 -39.05 27.32 -0.20
C ASP A 576 -38.25 26.63 -1.33
N ASP A 577 -37.32 25.75 -0.99
CA ASP A 577 -36.53 25.00 -1.98
C ASP A 577 -37.44 24.00 -2.72
N LEU A 578 -38.32 23.31 -2.00
CA LEU A 578 -39.33 22.41 -2.59
C LEU A 578 -40.28 23.18 -3.51
N LYS A 579 -40.76 24.35 -3.06
CA LYS A 579 -41.66 25.23 -3.84
C LYS A 579 -41.03 25.78 -5.11
N THR A 580 -39.74 26.09 -5.07
CA THR A 580 -39.03 26.69 -6.22
C THR A 580 -38.65 25.66 -7.29
N GLN A 581 -38.38 24.41 -6.89
CA GLN A 581 -37.87 23.35 -7.76
C GLN A 581 -38.96 22.43 -8.34
N ILE A 582 -39.98 22.07 -7.54
CA ILE A 582 -41.06 21.16 -7.99
C ILE A 582 -41.86 21.81 -9.13
N GLY A 583 -42.00 21.08 -10.24
CA GLY A 583 -42.75 21.51 -11.43
C GLY A 583 -41.93 22.17 -12.53
N LYS A 584 -40.62 22.38 -12.30
CA LYS A 584 -39.69 22.95 -13.28
C LYS A 584 -38.66 21.93 -13.74
N ASP A 585 -37.63 21.74 -12.92
CA ASP A 585 -36.51 20.81 -13.20
C ASP A 585 -36.73 19.45 -12.51
N ILE A 586 -37.61 19.42 -11.51
CA ILE A 586 -37.88 18.25 -10.67
C ILE A 586 -39.37 17.98 -10.63
N TYR A 587 -39.74 16.75 -10.91
CA TYR A 587 -41.12 16.26 -10.83
C TYR A 587 -41.22 15.08 -9.86
N PHE A 588 -40.16 14.29 -9.77
CA PHE A 588 -40.00 13.15 -8.88
C PHE A 588 -38.97 13.45 -7.78
N ASP A 589 -39.16 12.87 -6.59
CA ASP A 589 -38.54 13.33 -5.34
C ASP A 589 -38.94 14.79 -5.01
N LEU A 590 -38.39 15.35 -3.93
CA LEU A 590 -38.78 16.66 -3.40
C LEU A 590 -37.83 17.79 -3.79
N VAL A 591 -36.53 17.50 -3.94
CA VAL A 591 -35.50 18.54 -4.11
C VAL A 591 -34.18 17.97 -4.67
N ASP A 592 -33.53 18.75 -5.53
CA ASP A 592 -32.16 18.55 -5.98
C ASP A 592 -31.26 19.20 -4.94
N HIS A 593 -30.53 18.34 -4.25
CA HIS A 593 -29.66 18.72 -3.15
C HIS A 593 -28.41 19.50 -3.62
N ASP A 594 -28.10 19.52 -4.91
CA ASP A 594 -27.01 20.35 -5.42
C ASP A 594 -27.43 21.82 -5.59
N LYS A 595 -28.74 22.08 -5.56
CA LYS A 595 -29.33 23.42 -5.64
C LYS A 595 -29.81 23.96 -4.30
N VAL A 596 -29.67 23.21 -3.20
CA VAL A 596 -30.02 23.69 -1.84
C VAL A 596 -28.82 24.35 -1.15
N PRO A 597 -29.05 25.25 -0.18
CA PRO A 597 -27.97 25.82 0.61
C PRO A 597 -27.09 24.74 1.27
N SER A 598 -25.77 24.95 1.16
CA SER A 598 -24.77 24.04 1.70
C SER A 598 -23.89 24.75 2.74
N PHE A 599 -23.61 24.06 3.83
CA PHE A 599 -22.85 24.57 4.96
C PHE A 599 -21.56 23.77 5.09
N ARG A 600 -20.42 24.43 4.88
CA ARG A 600 -19.09 23.84 5.13
C ARG A 600 -18.71 24.07 6.59
N ILE A 601 -18.78 23.02 7.39
CA ILE A 601 -18.66 23.08 8.86
C ILE A 601 -17.56 22.13 9.34
N GLN A 602 -16.86 22.49 10.42
CA GLN A 602 -15.87 21.60 11.05
C GLN A 602 -16.56 20.35 11.62
N LYS A 603 -15.97 19.17 11.41
CA LYS A 603 -16.53 17.89 11.90
C LYS A 603 -16.71 17.89 13.42
N GLN A 604 -15.83 18.55 14.17
CA GLN A 604 -15.93 18.66 15.63
C GLN A 604 -16.94 19.70 16.14
N MET A 605 -17.56 20.52 15.28
CA MET A 605 -18.53 21.52 15.71
C MET A 605 -19.74 20.82 16.35
N ALA A 606 -20.18 21.32 17.51
CA ALA A 606 -21.39 20.82 18.15
C ALA A 606 -22.62 21.11 17.27
N PHE A 607 -23.57 20.19 17.17
CA PHE A 607 -24.75 20.41 16.32
C PHE A 607 -25.55 21.66 16.75
N ALA A 608 -25.59 21.97 18.05
CA ALA A 608 -26.19 23.20 18.57
C ALA A 608 -25.57 24.48 17.98
N GLN A 609 -24.24 24.51 17.78
CA GLN A 609 -23.56 25.63 17.12
C GLN A 609 -23.88 25.68 15.63
N PHE A 610 -24.05 24.54 14.98
CA PHE A 610 -24.54 24.49 13.61
C PHE A 610 -25.95 25.09 13.46
N LYS A 611 -26.85 24.88 14.44
CA LYS A 611 -28.18 25.54 14.45
C LYS A 611 -28.07 27.07 14.45
N GLU A 612 -27.07 27.62 15.15
CA GLU A 612 -26.79 29.07 15.16
C GLU A 612 -26.27 29.56 13.80
N GLU A 613 -25.43 28.80 13.10
CA GLU A 613 -25.01 29.14 11.72
C GLU A 613 -26.20 29.13 10.75
N VAL A 614 -27.09 28.14 10.87
CA VAL A 614 -28.34 28.11 10.11
C VAL A 614 -29.26 29.29 10.48
N ALA A 615 -29.29 29.68 11.77
CA ALA A 615 -30.08 30.82 12.23
C ALA A 615 -29.59 32.13 11.62
N LYS A 616 -28.27 32.31 11.49
CA LYS A 616 -27.66 33.49 10.84
C LYS A 616 -27.98 33.54 9.34
N GLU A 617 -27.85 32.40 8.66
CA GLU A 617 -28.05 32.32 7.20
C GLU A 617 -29.53 32.53 6.82
N PHE A 618 -30.45 31.90 7.54
CA PHE A 618 -31.87 31.94 7.19
C PHE A 618 -32.70 32.93 8.01
N GLY A 619 -32.14 33.54 9.05
CA GLY A 619 -32.87 34.45 9.94
C GLY A 619 -33.91 33.76 10.83
N ILE A 620 -33.72 32.47 11.13
CA ILE A 620 -34.68 31.64 11.88
C ILE A 620 -34.05 31.27 13.23
N PRO A 621 -34.51 31.82 14.36
CA PRO A 621 -33.93 31.52 15.67
C PRO A 621 -33.96 30.01 16.01
N THR A 622 -32.96 29.54 16.75
CA THR A 622 -32.72 28.11 16.99
C THR A 622 -33.87 27.39 17.69
N GLN A 623 -34.67 28.09 18.50
CA GLN A 623 -35.87 27.54 19.16
C GLN A 623 -37.04 27.25 18.19
N PHE A 624 -36.99 27.77 16.97
CA PHE A 624 -38.02 27.56 15.94
C PHE A 624 -37.55 26.61 14.82
N GLN A 625 -36.38 25.97 14.99
CA GLN A 625 -35.81 25.04 14.04
C GLN A 625 -36.03 23.59 14.49
N ARG A 626 -36.68 22.78 13.65
CA ARG A 626 -36.64 21.31 13.78
C ARG A 626 -36.04 20.68 12.54
N PHE A 627 -34.91 19.98 12.71
CA PHE A 627 -34.26 19.28 11.62
C PHE A 627 -34.79 17.85 11.50
N TRP A 628 -34.97 17.42 10.25
CA TRP A 628 -35.36 16.08 9.87
C TRP A 628 -34.24 15.40 9.10
N LEU A 629 -33.98 14.13 9.40
CA LEU A 629 -33.06 13.31 8.62
C LEU A 629 -33.67 13.02 7.26
N TRP A 630 -32.90 13.28 6.21
CA TRP A 630 -33.25 12.91 4.85
C TRP A 630 -32.62 11.57 4.49
N ALA A 631 -33.43 10.54 4.30
CA ALA A 631 -32.94 9.18 4.13
C ALA A 631 -33.44 8.53 2.84
N LYS A 632 -32.62 7.61 2.31
CA LYS A 632 -33.02 6.73 1.21
C LYS A 632 -33.90 5.61 1.76
N ARG A 633 -35.08 5.41 1.18
CA ARG A 633 -35.99 4.31 1.52
C ARG A 633 -35.68 3.05 0.68
N GLN A 634 -36.29 1.93 1.05
CA GLN A 634 -36.14 0.65 0.34
C GLN A 634 -36.59 0.71 -1.12
N ASN A 635 -37.58 1.56 -1.42
CA ASN A 635 -38.07 1.80 -2.77
C ASN A 635 -37.21 2.79 -3.59
N HIS A 636 -35.99 3.08 -3.12
CA HIS A 636 -35.02 4.00 -3.72
C HIS A 636 -35.45 5.48 -3.80
N THR A 637 -36.54 5.88 -3.14
CA THR A 637 -36.90 7.30 -2.99
C THR A 637 -36.13 7.95 -1.84
N TYR A 638 -35.97 9.28 -1.88
CA TYR A 638 -35.30 10.05 -0.83
C TYR A 638 -36.28 11.01 -0.19
N ARG A 639 -36.61 10.81 1.09
CA ARG A 639 -37.64 11.60 1.80
C ARG A 639 -37.18 11.99 3.21
N PRO A 640 -37.73 13.08 3.79
CA PRO A 640 -37.65 13.32 5.23
C PRO A 640 -38.21 12.12 5.97
N ASN A 641 -37.42 11.51 6.85
CA ASN A 641 -37.79 10.25 7.52
C ASN A 641 -38.25 10.48 8.96
N ARG A 642 -37.41 11.12 9.77
CA ARG A 642 -37.71 11.41 11.19
C ARG A 642 -37.05 12.71 11.64
N PRO A 643 -37.60 13.41 12.65
CA PRO A 643 -36.91 14.52 13.28
C PRO A 643 -35.66 14.04 14.05
N LEU A 644 -34.66 14.91 14.17
CA LEU A 644 -33.55 14.72 15.08
C LEU A 644 -34.06 14.73 16.53
N CYS A 645 -33.62 13.76 17.32
CA CYS A 645 -33.93 13.72 18.74
C CYS A 645 -32.86 14.49 19.56
N PRO A 646 -33.13 14.83 20.84
CA PRO A 646 -32.14 15.51 21.68
C PRO A 646 -30.80 14.77 21.81
N GLN A 647 -30.80 13.44 21.70
CA GLN A 647 -29.56 12.65 21.68
C GLN A 647 -28.79 12.84 20.37
N ASP A 648 -29.47 12.94 19.23
CA ASP A 648 -28.83 13.24 17.94
C ASP A 648 -28.20 14.65 17.97
N GLU A 649 -28.93 15.65 18.48
CA GLU A 649 -28.46 17.04 18.57
C GLU A 649 -27.32 17.24 19.60
N ALA A 650 -27.11 16.29 20.52
CA ALA A 650 -26.03 16.33 21.50
C ALA A 650 -24.65 15.96 20.89
N HIS A 651 -24.63 15.37 19.70
CA HIS A 651 -23.38 14.98 19.02
C HIS A 651 -22.72 16.15 18.28
N THR A 652 -21.45 15.95 17.92
CA THR A 652 -20.81 16.79 16.90
C THR A 652 -21.38 16.50 15.51
N VAL A 653 -21.27 17.45 14.60
CA VAL A 653 -21.70 17.29 13.20
C VAL A 653 -21.09 16.05 12.54
N GLY A 654 -19.80 15.79 12.79
CA GLY A 654 -19.08 14.63 12.26
C GLY A 654 -19.64 13.32 12.77
N GLN A 655 -19.84 13.20 14.09
CA GLN A 655 -20.43 12.01 14.71
C GLN A 655 -21.87 11.77 14.24
N LEU A 656 -22.69 12.82 14.14
CA LEU A 656 -24.05 12.69 13.61
C LEU A 656 -24.05 12.16 12.18
N LYS A 657 -23.14 12.66 11.33
CA LYS A 657 -22.98 12.17 9.96
C LYS A 657 -22.60 10.69 9.92
N GLU A 658 -21.65 10.25 10.74
CA GLU A 658 -21.21 8.85 10.81
C GLU A 658 -22.32 7.90 11.30
N LEU A 659 -23.11 8.33 12.29
CA LEU A 659 -24.25 7.55 12.80
C LEU A 659 -25.35 7.35 11.75
N VAL A 660 -25.58 8.37 10.91
CA VAL A 660 -26.63 8.36 9.88
C VAL A 660 -26.17 7.63 8.62
N ASN A 661 -24.90 7.79 8.22
CA ASN A 661 -24.35 7.26 6.98
C ASN A 661 -23.33 6.14 7.24
N LYS A 662 -23.78 4.88 7.26
CA LYS A 662 -22.91 3.68 7.31
C LYS A 662 -22.03 3.50 6.06
N ALA A 663 -22.32 4.22 4.97
CA ALA A 663 -21.51 4.26 3.77
C ALA A 663 -20.63 5.52 3.82
N HIS A 664 -19.31 5.33 3.88
CA HIS A 664 -18.28 6.34 4.15
C HIS A 664 -18.16 7.51 3.15
N ASN A 665 -19.16 7.81 2.31
CA ASN A 665 -19.07 8.92 1.35
C ASN A 665 -20.36 9.71 1.07
N ALA A 666 -21.36 9.66 1.95
CA ALA A 666 -22.57 10.46 1.78
C ALA A 666 -22.53 11.76 2.61
N GLU A 667 -22.75 12.90 1.96
CA GLU A 667 -23.05 14.19 2.57
C GLU A 667 -24.21 14.08 3.59
N LEU A 668 -24.21 14.90 4.63
CA LEU A 668 -25.34 14.94 5.57
C LEU A 668 -26.45 15.82 4.96
N LYS A 669 -27.61 15.22 4.71
CA LYS A 669 -28.78 15.90 4.12
C LYS A 669 -29.88 16.03 5.16
N LEU A 670 -30.36 17.25 5.36
CA LEU A 670 -31.37 17.59 6.36
C LEU A 670 -32.52 18.37 5.72
N PHE A 671 -33.71 18.20 6.26
CA PHE A 671 -34.85 19.09 6.00
C PHE A 671 -35.12 19.95 7.23
N LEU A 672 -35.20 21.27 7.04
CA LEU A 672 -35.47 22.22 8.12
C LEU A 672 -36.97 22.56 8.13
N GLU A 673 -37.66 22.08 9.16
CA GLU A 673 -39.05 22.40 9.45
C GLU A 673 -39.16 23.72 10.22
N VAL A 674 -39.99 24.64 9.70
CA VAL A 674 -40.27 25.95 10.31
C VAL A 674 -41.75 26.27 10.13
N GLU A 675 -42.40 26.75 11.19
CA GLU A 675 -43.79 27.23 11.15
C GLU A 675 -43.81 28.75 11.14
N LEU A 676 -44.57 29.35 10.22
CA LEU A 676 -44.67 30.81 10.08
C LEU A 676 -46.09 31.27 10.44
N GLY A 677 -46.19 32.32 11.25
CA GLY A 677 -47.43 33.01 11.55
C GLY A 677 -47.97 33.82 10.37
N LEU A 678 -49.17 34.39 10.54
CA LEU A 678 -49.79 35.27 9.53
C LEU A 678 -48.96 36.54 9.27
N ASP A 679 -48.11 36.93 10.21
CA ASP A 679 -47.15 38.03 10.10
C ASP A 679 -45.79 37.59 9.53
N LEU A 680 -45.70 36.36 9.01
CA LEU A 680 -44.49 35.73 8.47
C LEU A 680 -43.36 35.56 9.48
N LYS A 681 -43.66 35.59 10.79
CA LYS A 681 -42.67 35.33 11.85
C LYS A 681 -42.66 33.86 12.27
N PRO A 682 -41.49 33.30 12.62
CA PRO A 682 -41.39 31.94 13.14
C PRO A 682 -42.21 31.73 14.42
N LEU A 683 -42.94 30.63 14.48
CA LEU A 683 -43.72 30.19 15.64
C LEU A 683 -43.10 28.95 16.29
N PRO A 684 -43.32 28.73 17.61
CA PRO A 684 -42.96 27.48 18.26
C PRO A 684 -43.57 26.28 17.55
N LEU A 685 -42.74 25.28 17.26
CA LEU A 685 -43.19 24.06 16.60
C LEU A 685 -43.91 23.14 17.61
N PRO A 686 -45.12 22.65 17.31
CA PRO A 686 -45.84 21.72 18.18
C PRO A 686 -45.10 20.39 18.28
N ASP A 687 -45.09 19.77 19.46
CA ASP A 687 -44.44 18.46 19.65
C ASP A 687 -45.07 17.39 18.77
N LYS A 688 -44.22 16.64 18.05
CA LYS A 688 -44.67 15.50 17.25
C LYS A 688 -44.91 14.31 18.16
N THR A 689 -46.14 13.82 18.21
CA THR A 689 -46.50 12.58 18.91
C THR A 689 -46.34 11.37 17.99
N ARG A 690 -46.34 10.16 18.55
CA ARG A 690 -46.33 8.91 17.75
C ARG A 690 -47.59 8.71 16.90
N GLU A 691 -48.67 9.41 17.22
CA GLU A 691 -49.90 9.43 16.42
C GLU A 691 -49.80 10.36 15.21
N ASP A 692 -48.81 11.27 15.17
CA ASP A 692 -48.67 12.24 14.08
C ASP A 692 -47.88 11.67 12.91
N ILE A 693 -48.37 11.90 11.70
CA ILE A 693 -47.71 11.58 10.42
C ILE A 693 -47.44 12.89 9.69
N PHE A 694 -46.19 13.07 9.27
CA PHE A 694 -45.74 14.21 8.49
C PHE A 694 -45.92 13.97 6.99
N LEU A 695 -46.85 14.68 6.35
CA LEU A 695 -47.18 14.52 4.94
C LEU A 695 -46.86 15.78 4.14
N LEU A 696 -46.39 15.59 2.91
CA LEU A 696 -46.09 16.64 1.94
C LEU A 696 -47.12 16.60 0.80
N PHE A 697 -47.46 17.77 0.26
CA PHE A 697 -48.54 17.88 -0.71
C PHE A 697 -48.10 18.54 -2.01
N LYS A 698 -48.43 17.89 -3.13
CA LYS A 698 -48.26 18.43 -4.49
C LYS A 698 -49.65 18.61 -5.12
N LEU A 699 -49.88 19.76 -5.75
CA LEU A 699 -51.09 20.02 -6.52
C LEU A 699 -50.80 19.84 -8.00
N TYR A 700 -51.62 19.03 -8.68
CA TYR A 700 -51.63 18.94 -10.13
C TYR A 700 -52.79 19.74 -10.71
N GLU A 701 -52.50 20.56 -11.71
CA GLU A 701 -53.48 21.36 -12.45
C GLU A 701 -53.53 20.87 -13.91
N PRO A 702 -54.48 19.98 -14.27
CA PRO A 702 -54.56 19.40 -15.62
C PRO A 702 -54.65 20.43 -16.74
N GLU A 703 -55.31 21.57 -16.49
CA GLU A 703 -55.46 22.67 -17.45
C GLU A 703 -54.14 23.32 -17.84
N LYS A 704 -53.16 23.30 -16.94
CA LYS A 704 -51.84 23.90 -17.13
C LYS A 704 -50.75 22.87 -17.38
N GLU A 705 -51.07 21.58 -17.25
CA GLU A 705 -50.10 20.47 -17.21
C GLU A 705 -48.97 20.75 -16.21
N GLN A 706 -49.32 21.30 -15.03
CA GLN A 706 -48.37 21.75 -14.02
C GLN A 706 -48.58 21.04 -12.68
N LEU A 707 -47.48 20.57 -12.10
CA LEU A 707 -47.40 20.03 -10.76
C LEU A 707 -46.63 21.02 -9.87
N ARG A 708 -47.17 21.42 -8.73
CA ARG A 708 -46.50 22.35 -7.81
C ARG A 708 -46.58 21.88 -6.37
N TYR A 709 -45.55 22.18 -5.58
CA TYR A 709 -45.60 21.98 -4.14
C TYR A 709 -46.54 23.00 -3.48
N VAL A 710 -47.39 22.55 -2.55
CA VAL A 710 -48.35 23.43 -1.87
C VAL A 710 -48.23 23.45 -0.35
N GLY A 711 -47.37 22.60 0.22
CA GLY A 711 -47.03 22.63 1.64
C GLY A 711 -46.99 21.26 2.28
N ARG A 712 -46.97 21.26 3.62
CA ARG A 712 -46.88 20.10 4.49
C ARG A 712 -47.96 20.17 5.58
N LEU A 713 -48.39 19.02 6.10
CA LEU A 713 -49.30 18.93 7.24
C LEU A 713 -48.89 17.78 8.17
N PHE A 714 -49.18 17.94 9.46
CA PHE A 714 -49.25 16.81 10.39
C PHE A 714 -50.68 16.31 10.47
N VAL A 715 -50.86 15.01 10.28
CA VAL A 715 -52.15 14.33 10.40
C VAL A 715 -52.10 13.27 11.47
N LYS A 716 -53.24 12.97 12.10
CA LYS A 716 -53.33 11.85 13.02
C LYS A 716 -53.44 10.55 12.23
N ALA A 717 -52.66 9.54 12.58
CA ALA A 717 -52.70 8.20 11.99
C ALA A 717 -54.09 7.55 12.09
N SER A 718 -54.84 7.93 13.13
CA SER A 718 -56.23 7.54 13.40
C SER A 718 -57.27 8.43 12.70
N GLY A 719 -56.87 9.50 12.02
CA GLY A 719 -57.73 10.36 11.21
C GLY A 719 -57.94 9.82 9.80
N ARG A 720 -58.79 10.50 9.01
CA ARG A 720 -59.09 10.13 7.62
C ARG A 720 -58.65 11.22 6.65
N PRO A 721 -58.27 10.89 5.39
CA PRO A 721 -57.92 11.90 4.39
C PRO A 721 -59.05 12.89 4.10
N GLN A 722 -60.33 12.49 4.26
CA GLN A 722 -61.46 13.42 4.14
C GLN A 722 -61.40 14.59 5.14
N ASP A 723 -60.76 14.40 6.31
CA ASP A 723 -60.73 15.39 7.39
C ASP A 723 -59.80 16.58 7.05
N ILE A 724 -58.84 16.37 6.13
CA ILE A 724 -57.89 17.40 5.70
C ILE A 724 -58.29 18.11 4.41
N LEU A 725 -59.33 17.65 3.71
CA LEU A 725 -59.76 18.24 2.43
C LEU A 725 -60.06 19.74 2.53
N PRO A 726 -60.75 20.27 3.56
CA PRO A 726 -60.99 21.71 3.67
C PRO A 726 -59.69 22.53 3.68
N LYS A 727 -58.65 21.99 4.34
CA LYS A 727 -57.32 22.61 4.40
C LYS A 727 -56.59 22.51 3.07
N LEU A 728 -56.66 21.36 2.38
CA LEU A 728 -56.06 21.20 1.06
C LEU A 728 -56.71 22.11 0.02
N LYS A 729 -58.04 22.26 0.04
CA LYS A 729 -58.77 23.21 -0.81
C LYS A 729 -58.31 24.64 -0.56
N MET A 730 -58.14 25.02 0.71
CA MET A 730 -57.61 26.33 1.08
C MET A 730 -56.18 26.55 0.55
N LEU A 731 -55.29 25.55 0.67
CA LEU A 731 -53.91 25.62 0.16
C LEU A 731 -53.85 25.67 -1.39
N ALA A 732 -54.80 25.02 -2.06
CA ALA A 732 -54.92 25.03 -3.52
C ALA A 732 -55.61 26.28 -4.07
N GLY A 733 -56.36 27.02 -3.25
CA GLY A 733 -57.20 28.13 -3.68
C GLY A 733 -58.53 27.70 -4.30
N PHE A 734 -59.04 26.53 -3.94
CA PHE A 734 -60.29 25.96 -4.44
C PHE A 734 -61.51 26.39 -3.61
N SER A 735 -62.69 26.31 -4.22
CA SER A 735 -63.95 26.47 -3.48
C SER A 735 -64.15 25.30 -2.52
N GLN A 736 -64.83 25.51 -1.39
CA GLN A 736 -65.16 24.42 -0.47
C GLN A 736 -66.11 23.38 -1.09
N ASP A 737 -66.87 23.77 -2.13
CA ASP A 737 -67.76 22.89 -2.89
C ASP A 737 -67.04 22.09 -3.98
N ASP A 738 -65.75 22.34 -4.22
CA ASP A 738 -65.00 21.61 -5.24
C ASP A 738 -64.64 20.20 -4.76
N ASP A 739 -64.94 19.18 -5.56
CA ASP A 739 -64.50 17.81 -5.31
C ASP A 739 -63.01 17.65 -5.67
N ILE A 740 -62.26 16.97 -4.81
CA ILE A 740 -60.82 16.72 -5.00
C ILE A 740 -60.49 15.24 -4.84
N GLU A 741 -59.53 14.79 -5.65
CA GLU A 741 -59.00 13.43 -5.65
C GLU A 741 -57.59 13.43 -5.09
N LEU A 742 -57.25 12.38 -4.32
CA LEU A 742 -55.96 12.23 -3.65
C LEU A 742 -55.23 11.02 -4.22
N TYR A 743 -53.93 11.16 -4.44
CA TYR A 743 -53.04 10.12 -4.94
C TYR A 743 -51.75 10.10 -4.12
N GLU A 744 -51.25 8.91 -3.79
CA GLU A 744 -49.97 8.72 -3.11
C GLU A 744 -48.85 8.58 -4.14
N GLU A 745 -47.80 9.42 -4.05
CA GLU A 745 -46.59 9.28 -4.86
C GLU A 745 -45.57 8.36 -4.15
N ILE A 746 -45.62 7.07 -4.49
CA ILE A 746 -44.86 6.00 -3.82
C ILE A 746 -43.42 5.92 -4.37
N LYS A 747 -43.27 5.78 -5.70
CA LYS A 747 -41.96 5.69 -6.37
C LYS A 747 -42.07 6.03 -7.86
N PHE A 748 -40.93 6.25 -8.51
CA PHE A 748 -40.86 6.55 -9.93
C PHE A 748 -39.85 5.70 -10.72
N GLU A 749 -38.83 5.14 -10.05
CA GLU A 749 -37.91 4.17 -10.64
C GLU A 749 -38.09 2.77 -10.01
N PRO A 750 -38.06 1.67 -10.80
CA PRO A 750 -37.99 1.63 -12.26
C PRO A 750 -39.36 1.79 -12.93
N ASN A 751 -40.42 2.18 -12.20
CA ASN A 751 -41.77 2.46 -12.72
C ASN A 751 -42.46 3.51 -11.85
N VAL A 752 -43.24 4.41 -12.47
CA VAL A 752 -44.14 5.33 -11.77
C VAL A 752 -45.20 4.52 -11.04
N MET A 753 -45.27 4.70 -9.74
CA MET A 753 -46.27 4.12 -8.86
C MET A 753 -46.94 5.28 -8.11
N CYS A 754 -48.12 5.64 -8.59
CA CYS A 754 -48.95 6.70 -8.05
C CYS A 754 -50.36 6.13 -7.83
N GLU A 755 -50.76 5.91 -6.58
CA GLU A 755 -51.96 5.14 -6.25
C GLU A 755 -53.08 6.03 -5.71
N TYR A 756 -54.34 5.71 -6.02
CA TYR A 756 -55.49 6.46 -5.51
C TYR A 756 -55.68 6.22 -4.01
N ILE A 757 -55.91 7.29 -3.25
CA ILE A 757 -56.17 7.22 -1.81
C ILE A 757 -57.68 7.29 -1.57
N ASP A 758 -58.25 6.22 -1.00
CA ASP A 758 -59.63 6.23 -0.51
C ASP A 758 -59.74 7.14 0.71
N ASN A 759 -60.45 8.25 0.54
CA ASN A 759 -60.59 9.29 1.56
C ASN A 759 -61.42 8.86 2.79
N ARG A 760 -62.05 7.68 2.76
CA ARG A 760 -62.86 7.12 3.85
C ARG A 760 -62.04 6.24 4.79
N LEU A 761 -60.90 5.75 4.34
CA LEU A 761 -59.99 4.94 5.15
C LEU A 761 -59.19 5.80 6.14
N LEU A 762 -58.61 5.15 7.14
CA LEU A 762 -57.70 5.83 8.07
C LEU A 762 -56.34 6.02 7.40
N PHE A 763 -55.62 7.09 7.72
CA PHE A 763 -54.27 7.32 7.19
C PHE A 763 -53.35 6.11 7.40
N ARG A 764 -53.39 5.47 8.58
CA ARG A 764 -52.64 4.24 8.86
C ARG A 764 -53.04 3.06 7.97
N SER A 765 -54.32 2.95 7.62
CA SER A 765 -54.81 1.90 6.71
C SER A 765 -54.32 2.09 5.27
N CYS A 766 -54.03 3.33 4.89
CA CYS A 766 -53.41 3.68 3.61
C CYS A 766 -51.88 3.49 3.60
N GLN A 767 -51.28 2.94 4.67
CA GLN A 767 -49.82 2.73 4.79
C GLN A 767 -48.98 4.01 4.71
N LEU A 768 -49.58 5.18 4.99
CA LEU A 768 -48.88 6.45 4.95
C LEU A 768 -47.95 6.63 6.16
N GLU A 769 -46.74 7.10 5.89
CA GLU A 769 -45.65 7.33 6.83
C GLU A 769 -45.07 8.74 6.72
N ASP A 770 -44.18 9.09 7.67
CA ASP A 770 -43.49 10.37 7.69
C ASP A 770 -42.67 10.58 6.39
N GLY A 771 -42.93 11.68 5.67
CA GLY A 771 -42.25 12.03 4.41
C GLY A 771 -42.99 11.58 3.15
N ASP A 772 -44.16 10.98 3.29
CA ASP A 772 -44.99 10.61 2.14
C ASP A 772 -45.56 11.83 1.44
N ILE A 773 -45.73 11.68 0.13
CA ILE A 773 -46.21 12.75 -0.74
C ILE A 773 -47.59 12.38 -1.23
N ILE A 774 -48.56 13.25 -0.94
CA ILE A 774 -49.90 13.19 -1.50
C ILE A 774 -50.00 14.20 -2.62
N CYS A 775 -50.15 13.70 -3.84
CA CYS A 775 -50.55 14.49 -4.98
C CYS A 775 -52.07 14.62 -5.01
N PHE A 776 -52.61 15.80 -5.30
CA PHE A 776 -54.06 15.97 -5.42
C PHE A 776 -54.42 16.89 -6.57
N GLN A 777 -55.67 16.77 -7.03
CA GLN A 777 -56.23 17.56 -8.12
C GLN A 777 -57.74 17.73 -7.93
N LYS A 778 -58.35 18.59 -8.73
CA LYS A 778 -59.81 18.70 -8.83
C LYS A 778 -60.38 17.48 -9.55
N SER A 779 -61.48 16.91 -9.04
CA SER A 779 -62.13 15.75 -9.66
C SER A 779 -62.77 16.14 -10.99
N SER A 780 -62.56 15.30 -12.01
CA SER A 780 -63.09 15.50 -13.36
C SER A 780 -64.52 14.95 -13.44
N LYS A 781 -65.47 15.72 -14.00
CA LYS A 781 -66.81 15.17 -14.33
C LYS A 781 -66.67 14.26 -15.54
N ALA A 782 -67.50 13.22 -15.66
CA ALA A 782 -67.37 12.18 -16.69
C ALA A 782 -67.29 12.69 -18.15
N ASP A 783 -67.77 13.90 -18.45
CA ASP A 783 -67.70 14.56 -19.77
C ASP A 783 -66.36 15.28 -20.07
N SER A 784 -65.40 15.34 -19.14
CA SER A 784 -64.11 16.06 -19.32
C SER A 784 -62.87 15.20 -19.53
N ALA A 785 -63.00 13.86 -19.58
CA ALA A 785 -61.86 12.96 -19.79
C ALA A 785 -61.15 13.18 -21.15
N ASP A 786 -61.88 13.61 -22.19
CA ASP A 786 -61.32 13.90 -23.53
C ASP A 786 -60.76 15.34 -23.67
N ARG A 787 -60.86 16.17 -22.62
CA ARG A 787 -60.54 17.61 -22.71
C ARG A 787 -59.07 17.93 -22.40
N TYR A 788 -58.38 17.08 -21.65
CA TYR A 788 -57.01 17.30 -21.21
C TYR A 788 -56.11 16.16 -21.64
N ARG A 789 -54.90 16.48 -22.07
CA ARG A 789 -53.93 15.49 -22.56
C ARG A 789 -53.51 14.50 -21.47
N PHE A 790 -53.43 14.96 -20.22
CA PHE A 790 -53.14 14.15 -19.04
C PHE A 790 -54.18 14.47 -17.95
N PRO A 791 -55.30 13.73 -17.91
CA PRO A 791 -56.45 14.09 -17.08
C PRO A 791 -56.23 13.85 -15.58
N ASP A 792 -55.29 12.98 -15.22
CA ASP A 792 -54.98 12.61 -13.84
C ASP A 792 -53.48 12.65 -13.50
N VAL A 793 -53.15 12.72 -12.20
CA VAL A 793 -51.78 12.73 -11.68
C VAL A 793 -50.98 11.52 -12.18
N PRO A 794 -51.47 10.26 -12.07
CA PRO A 794 -50.70 9.10 -12.54
C PRO A 794 -50.32 9.19 -14.03
N SER A 795 -51.23 9.64 -14.87
CA SER A 795 -51.01 9.83 -16.32
C SER A 795 -49.95 10.89 -16.59
N PHE A 796 -50.02 12.03 -15.90
CA PHE A 796 -49.03 13.10 -16.02
C PHE A 796 -47.63 12.67 -15.58
N LEU A 797 -47.52 12.03 -14.41
CA LEU A 797 -46.24 11.53 -13.91
C LEU A 797 -45.64 10.47 -14.84
N THR A 798 -46.46 9.55 -15.37
CA THR A 798 -45.99 8.56 -16.35
C THR A 798 -45.42 9.22 -17.61
N TYR A 799 -46.08 10.27 -18.12
CA TYR A 799 -45.58 11.05 -19.25
C TYR A 799 -44.23 11.72 -18.96
N ILE A 800 -44.10 12.40 -17.81
CA ILE A 800 -42.87 13.10 -17.45
C ILE A 800 -41.69 12.14 -17.35
N ARG A 801 -41.89 10.95 -16.76
CA ARG A 801 -40.84 9.93 -16.67
C ARG A 801 -40.38 9.48 -18.05
N ASN A 802 -41.32 9.11 -18.93
CA ASN A 802 -40.99 8.64 -20.28
C ASN A 802 -40.21 9.70 -21.08
N ARG A 803 -40.51 10.97 -20.86
CA ARG A 803 -39.79 12.11 -21.47
C ARG A 803 -38.38 12.30 -20.89
N GLN A 804 -38.15 12.02 -19.61
CA GLN A 804 -36.82 12.05 -19.00
C GLN A 804 -35.93 10.92 -19.53
N VAL A 805 -36.47 9.70 -19.66
CA VAL A 805 -35.73 8.53 -20.19
C VAL A 805 -35.32 8.72 -21.66
N SER A 806 -36.11 9.42 -22.47
CA SER A 806 -35.80 9.65 -23.90
C SER A 806 -34.86 10.83 -24.16
N ARG A 807 -34.42 11.54 -23.11
CA ARG A 807 -33.43 12.63 -23.17
C ARG A 807 -32.05 12.24 -22.62
N LEU A 808 -31.97 11.11 -21.91
CA LEU A 808 -30.74 10.44 -21.48
C LEU A 808 -30.31 9.44 -22.56
#